data_AF-A0A2E8H1N2-F1
#
_entry.id   AF-A0A2E8H1N2-F1
#
_cell.length_a   1.000
_cell.length_b   1.000
_cell.length_c   1.000
_cell.angle_alpha   90.00
_cell.angle_beta   90.00
_cell.angle_gamma   90.00
#
_symmetry.space_group_name_H-M   'P 1'
#
loop_
_entity.id
_entity.type
_entity.pdbx_description
1 polymer ?
#
loop_
_entity_poly.entity_id
_entity_poly.type
_entity_poly.pdbx_seq_one_letter_code
_entity_poly.pdbx_strand_id
1 'polypeptide(L)'
;MLTLCLPAWGQVAGVVVDVATGAPVAGALVTLQTTSVQTTTDGAGRFELADATGGPLIIVGARKGFYNGYVRLEEPAVDVTIGLEAVPQDDDPNYEFVDPMQCGECHPDQTDQWTGSAMARAGSNTWVYDIYDGSGTAGGEGGFVYLRDSAFAHDNPASECAACHQPEPWVAEPYQPLDPSFALSTGALHGISCEICHKIADVDESKPNYPGLYPGAVTLTRPSDISDQVQYGMLGDSSFDLNTQRMKPSYQPQLTAAMCGACHQDKNDPDEDGDFEEEDGVISEPSYLEWLDSPYSDPESPLYATCVDCHMPASGFTTAAGGWYGYRAPERDPETIRSHRIEGTTARYLDNAVSLEMFSHTVDDGLRVDVVITNDQAGHHVPDGVTVRNMILLVEARRRDDGQLLRQSAGPMIDELGGVGDPAQGYYAGLPGTLFAKVNHDAAGNGPTFFTDAVGIQWDNRIPALGVDESSYTFELPDDGAGVDVRARLIYRRAFRFLVDAKGWTEDGHGQPLEDVQPPHFGHLMEEATWSSSLVTAVTDEASTPGGFSLGQNYPNPFNPQTRIRYEVPESGRVVLVVFNMLGETVRRLVDEHQAAGTHALEWDGRDDAGRPLAAGTYLYRLQAAAGTEMRKMLLIR
;
A
#
# COMPACT_ATOMS: atom_id res chain seq x y z
N MET A 1 56.90 16.57 14.73
CA MET A 1 56.21 16.57 13.43
C MET A 1 54.74 16.79 13.73
N LEU A 2 54.27 18.04 13.61
CA LEU A 2 52.84 18.35 13.61
C LEU A 2 52.32 17.97 12.22
N THR A 3 51.45 16.98 12.14
CA THR A 3 50.73 16.67 10.92
C THR A 3 49.61 17.71 10.80
N LEU A 4 49.80 18.73 9.96
CA LEU A 4 48.68 19.55 9.49
C LEU A 4 47.79 18.64 8.65
N CYS A 5 46.63 18.26 9.19
CA CYS A 5 45.52 17.79 8.37
C CYS A 5 45.04 18.99 7.57
N LEU A 6 45.27 19.00 6.26
CA LEU A 6 44.57 19.91 5.36
C LEU A 6 43.07 19.57 5.46
N PRO A 7 42.16 20.55 5.56
CA PRO A 7 40.73 20.26 5.57
C PRO A 7 40.38 19.51 4.28
N ALA A 8 39.62 18.43 4.41
CA ALA A 8 39.05 17.74 3.27
C ALA A 8 38.24 18.77 2.46
N TRP A 9 38.48 18.80 1.15
CA TRP A 9 37.79 19.72 0.25
C TRP A 9 36.30 19.34 0.26
N GLY A 10 35.40 20.20 0.76
CA GLY A 10 33.95 19.96 0.76
C GLY A 10 33.28 19.69 2.10
N GLN A 11 33.91 20.03 3.23
CA GLN A 11 33.30 19.83 4.55
C GLN A 11 32.70 21.15 5.08
N VAL A 12 31.40 21.15 5.36
CA VAL A 12 30.76 22.19 6.18
C VAL A 12 30.60 21.66 7.59
N ALA A 13 31.01 22.41 8.61
CA ALA A 13 30.87 21.98 10.00
C ALA A 13 30.41 23.13 10.89
N GLY A 14 29.68 22.80 11.95
CA GLY A 14 29.04 23.82 12.75
C GLY A 14 28.22 23.29 13.91
N VAL A 15 27.34 24.16 14.42
CA VAL A 15 26.37 23.87 15.47
C VAL A 15 24.97 24.29 15.04
N VAL A 16 23.97 23.52 15.47
CA VAL A 16 22.56 23.89 15.43
C VAL A 16 22.14 24.31 16.83
N VAL A 17 21.51 25.46 16.95
CA VAL A 17 21.09 26.05 18.23
C VAL A 17 19.64 26.52 18.18
N ASP A 18 18.96 26.46 19.32
CA ASP A 18 17.69 27.13 19.52
C ASP A 18 17.94 28.64 19.58
N VAL A 19 17.25 29.41 18.72
CA VAL A 19 17.40 30.86 18.61
C VAL A 19 17.02 31.58 19.91
N ALA A 20 16.01 31.09 20.63
CA ALA A 20 15.51 31.76 21.83
C ALA A 20 16.43 31.55 23.03
N THR A 21 16.96 30.33 23.20
CA THR A 21 17.74 29.96 24.40
C THR A 21 19.24 29.94 24.17
N GLY A 22 19.69 29.85 22.91
CA GLY A 22 21.08 29.58 22.53
C GLY A 22 21.55 28.16 22.86
N ALA A 23 20.65 27.28 23.31
CA ALA A 23 20.98 25.90 23.66
C ALA A 23 21.24 25.08 22.39
N PRO A 24 22.16 24.09 22.45
CA PRO A 24 22.39 23.19 21.32
C PRO A 24 21.17 22.31 21.03
N VAL A 25 20.86 22.09 19.76
CA VAL A 25 19.78 21.19 19.32
C VAL A 25 20.36 19.87 18.85
N ALA A 26 20.17 18.83 19.66
CA ALA A 26 20.64 17.47 19.37
C ALA A 26 19.72 16.73 18.39
N GLY A 27 20.31 15.87 17.55
CA GLY A 27 19.61 15.07 16.55
C GLY A 27 18.83 15.89 15.51
N ALA A 28 19.20 17.15 15.28
CA ALA A 28 18.69 17.92 14.16
C ALA A 28 19.24 17.33 12.85
N LEU A 29 18.39 17.18 11.86
CA LEU A 29 18.78 16.86 10.49
C LEU A 29 19.47 18.09 9.90
N VAL A 30 20.66 17.92 9.32
CA VAL A 30 21.38 18.97 8.61
C VAL A 30 21.61 18.52 7.17
N THR A 31 21.08 19.27 6.21
CA THR A 31 21.13 18.91 4.78
C THR A 31 21.71 20.02 3.93
N LEU A 32 22.35 19.64 2.82
CA LEU A 32 22.54 20.55 1.70
C LEU A 32 21.24 20.56 0.90
N GLN A 33 20.62 21.75 0.79
CA GLN A 33 19.31 21.93 0.16
C GLN A 33 19.22 21.22 -1.20
N THR A 34 18.10 20.54 -1.43
CA THR A 34 17.73 19.79 -2.63
C THR A 34 18.59 18.59 -3.00
N THR A 35 19.47 18.16 -2.11
CA THR A 35 20.32 16.97 -2.31
C THR A 35 20.06 15.92 -1.24
N SER A 36 20.60 14.71 -1.45
CA SER A 36 20.64 13.65 -0.45
C SER A 36 21.81 13.78 0.55
N VAL A 37 22.64 14.83 0.42
CA VAL A 37 23.77 15.08 1.31
C VAL A 37 23.25 15.59 2.64
N GLN A 38 23.34 14.74 3.67
CA GLN A 38 22.81 15.03 4.99
C GLN A 38 23.62 14.39 6.12
N THR A 39 23.48 14.94 7.32
CA THR A 39 23.98 14.40 8.59
C THR A 39 23.00 14.72 9.71
N THR A 40 23.24 14.19 10.91
CA THR A 40 22.51 14.59 12.12
C THR A 40 23.47 15.24 13.13
N THR A 41 22.92 16.11 13.99
CA THR A 41 23.72 16.71 15.06
C THR A 41 23.92 15.77 16.24
N ASP A 42 25.09 15.87 16.89
CA ASP A 42 25.37 15.19 18.14
C ASP A 42 24.65 15.81 19.35
N GLY A 43 24.88 15.29 20.56
CA GLY A 43 24.28 15.80 21.80
C GLY A 43 24.68 17.24 22.17
N ALA A 44 25.74 17.78 21.56
CA ALA A 44 26.16 19.17 21.70
C ALA A 44 25.71 20.05 20.51
N GLY A 45 24.80 19.53 19.67
CA GLY A 45 24.27 20.21 18.50
C GLY A 45 25.26 20.33 17.35
N ARG A 46 26.42 19.66 17.41
CA ARG A 46 27.47 19.78 16.39
C ARG A 46 27.18 18.89 15.20
N PHE A 47 27.52 19.36 14.01
CA PHE A 47 27.44 18.57 12.78
C PHE A 47 28.70 18.71 11.94
N GLU A 48 28.95 17.68 11.14
CA GLU A 48 29.93 17.68 10.05
C GLU A 48 29.25 17.14 8.80
N LEU A 49 28.99 18.03 7.84
CA LEU A 49 28.37 17.69 6.57
C LEU A 49 29.49 17.52 5.52
N ALA A 50 29.76 16.26 5.18
CA ALA A 50 30.67 15.91 4.10
C ALA A 50 30.04 16.21 2.72
N ASP A 51 30.87 16.28 1.68
CA ASP A 51 30.45 16.39 0.27
C ASP A 51 29.61 17.64 -0.10
N ALA A 52 29.51 18.61 0.81
CA ALA A 52 29.01 19.95 0.51
C ALA A 52 30.10 20.74 -0.23
N THR A 53 30.20 20.51 -1.54
CA THR A 53 31.23 21.10 -2.42
C THR A 53 30.64 22.16 -3.37
N GLY A 54 31.46 23.12 -3.80
CA GLY A 54 31.04 24.19 -4.70
C GLY A 54 30.40 25.38 -3.97
N GLY A 55 29.67 26.22 -4.70
CA GLY A 55 29.01 27.40 -4.18
C GLY A 55 28.15 28.11 -5.22
N PRO A 56 27.11 28.85 -4.82
CA PRO A 56 26.62 29.06 -3.44
C PRO A 56 25.91 27.83 -2.84
N LEU A 57 26.02 27.65 -1.52
CA LEU A 57 25.44 26.55 -0.75
C LEU A 57 24.35 27.06 0.19
N ILE A 58 23.28 26.28 0.34
CA ILE A 58 22.25 26.49 1.37
C ILE A 58 22.26 25.27 2.29
N ILE A 59 22.73 25.48 3.51
CA ILE A 59 22.77 24.42 4.53
C ILE A 59 21.59 24.63 5.46
N VAL A 60 20.77 23.60 5.58
CA VAL A 60 19.50 23.65 6.29
C VAL A 60 19.61 22.80 7.55
N GLY A 61 19.12 23.31 8.66
CA GLY A 61 18.92 22.56 9.89
C GLY A 61 17.42 22.39 10.13
N ALA A 62 17.02 21.19 10.53
CA ALA A 62 15.62 20.86 10.76
C ALA A 62 15.47 19.88 11.92
N ARG A 63 14.45 20.09 12.76
CA ARG A 63 14.16 19.25 13.91
C ARG A 63 12.67 19.34 14.21
N LYS A 64 12.04 18.20 14.51
CA LYS A 64 10.65 18.16 14.98
C LYS A 64 10.43 19.17 16.13
N GLY A 65 9.37 19.97 16.03
CA GLY A 65 9.06 21.05 16.98
C GLY A 65 9.77 22.38 16.70
N PHE A 66 10.57 22.47 15.62
CA PHE A 66 11.21 23.71 15.19
C PHE A 66 10.94 24.00 13.71
N TYR A 67 10.80 25.27 13.37
CA TYR A 67 10.86 25.69 11.97
C TYR A 67 12.24 25.37 11.39
N ASN A 68 12.26 25.01 10.11
CA ASN A 68 13.50 24.77 9.39
C ASN A 68 14.32 26.08 9.33
N GLY A 69 15.56 26.03 9.79
CA GLY A 69 16.51 27.14 9.74
C GLY A 69 17.59 26.89 8.71
N TYR A 70 18.30 27.92 8.26
CA TYR A 70 19.31 27.75 7.22
C TYR A 70 20.42 28.80 7.29
N VAL A 71 21.51 28.54 6.58
CA VAL A 71 22.58 29.48 6.29
C VAL A 71 22.94 29.45 4.82
N ARG A 72 23.30 30.60 4.24
CA ARG A 72 23.86 30.71 2.89
C ARG A 72 25.37 30.85 2.99
N LEU A 73 26.11 30.02 2.27
CA LEU A 73 27.57 30.03 2.23
C LEU A 73 28.05 30.18 0.77
N GLU A 74 29.03 31.04 0.52
CA GLU A 74 29.62 31.15 -0.82
C GLU A 74 30.58 29.99 -1.13
N GLU A 75 31.22 29.44 -0.09
CA GLU A 75 32.14 28.31 -0.15
C GLU A 75 31.99 27.48 1.14
N PRO A 76 32.42 26.21 1.18
CA PRO A 76 32.36 25.37 2.38
C PRO A 76 33.09 26.03 3.56
N ALA A 77 32.47 26.02 4.74
CA ALA A 77 32.96 26.70 5.93
C ALA A 77 32.83 25.83 7.19
N VAL A 78 33.73 26.04 8.14
CA VAL A 78 33.64 25.50 9.50
C VAL A 78 33.19 26.61 10.46
N ASP A 79 32.77 26.22 11.67
CA ASP A 79 32.22 27.13 12.70
C ASP A 79 30.92 27.84 12.26
N VAL A 80 30.11 27.14 11.46
CA VAL A 80 28.79 27.59 11.02
C VAL A 80 27.78 27.48 12.17
N THR A 81 26.89 28.46 12.34
CA THR A 81 25.76 28.37 13.29
C THR A 81 24.45 28.41 12.53
N ILE A 82 23.63 27.38 12.68
CA ILE A 82 22.25 27.33 12.18
C ILE A 82 21.31 27.54 13.37
N GLY A 83 20.51 28.59 13.32
CA GLY A 83 19.50 28.86 14.35
C GLY A 83 18.15 28.23 13.97
N LEU A 84 17.55 27.48 14.89
CA LEU A 84 16.18 26.98 14.78
C LEU A 84 15.26 27.72 15.75
N GLU A 85 14.11 28.14 15.26
CA GLU A 85 13.06 28.75 16.08
C GLU A 85 12.01 27.69 16.39
N ALA A 86 11.61 27.57 17.67
CA ALA A 86 10.57 26.63 18.06
C ALA A 86 9.24 26.97 17.36
N VAL A 87 8.52 25.95 16.91
CA VAL A 87 7.15 26.13 16.43
C VAL A 87 6.27 26.36 17.66
N PRO A 88 5.48 27.44 17.73
CA PRO A 88 4.48 27.62 18.77
C PRO A 88 3.55 26.41 18.82
N GLN A 89 3.28 25.89 20.01
CA GLN A 89 2.40 24.73 20.21
C GLN A 89 0.92 25.13 20.34
N ASP A 90 0.58 26.31 19.82
CA ASP A 90 -0.77 26.84 19.88
C ASP A 90 -1.69 26.05 18.94
N ASP A 91 -2.84 25.67 19.47
CA ASP A 91 -3.93 25.06 18.73
C ASP A 91 -5.19 25.91 18.92
N ASP A 92 -5.38 26.91 18.07
CA ASP A 92 -6.52 27.82 18.16
C ASP A 92 -7.80 27.11 17.67
N PRO A 93 -8.82 26.92 18.52
CA PRO A 93 -10.08 26.33 18.10
C PRO A 93 -10.85 27.20 17.09
N ASN A 94 -10.50 28.49 16.95
CA ASN A 94 -11.09 29.39 15.97
C ASN A 94 -10.30 29.47 14.66
N TYR A 95 -9.31 28.60 14.47
CA TYR A 95 -8.52 28.56 13.25
C TYR A 95 -9.41 28.30 12.03
N GLU A 96 -9.33 29.20 11.04
CA GLU A 96 -9.99 29.02 9.76
C GLU A 96 -9.09 28.24 8.82
N PHE A 97 -9.49 27.02 8.47
CA PHE A 97 -8.77 26.18 7.52
C PHE A 97 -8.63 26.87 6.16
N VAL A 98 -7.42 26.78 5.60
CA VAL A 98 -7.14 27.27 4.26
C VAL A 98 -7.79 26.32 3.24
N ASP A 99 -8.58 26.87 2.33
CA ASP A 99 -9.15 26.11 1.22
C ASP A 99 -8.02 25.46 0.41
N PRO A 100 -8.02 24.13 0.17
CA PRO A 100 -6.98 23.42 -0.55
C PRO A 100 -6.71 23.95 -1.96
N MET A 101 -7.68 24.62 -2.60
CA MET A 101 -7.47 25.26 -3.89
C MET A 101 -6.53 26.47 -3.80
N GLN A 102 -6.44 27.13 -2.65
CA GLN A 102 -5.44 28.18 -2.40
C GLN A 102 -4.03 27.59 -2.33
N CYS A 103 -3.87 26.39 -1.75
CA CYS A 103 -2.60 25.67 -1.81
C CYS A 103 -2.20 25.41 -3.27
N GLY A 104 -3.19 25.09 -4.12
CA GLY A 104 -3.00 24.85 -5.56
C GLY A 104 -2.49 26.03 -6.38
N GLU A 105 -2.58 27.27 -5.88
CA GLU A 105 -1.93 28.42 -6.53
C GLU A 105 -0.41 28.28 -6.57
N CYS A 106 0.16 27.68 -5.53
CA CYS A 106 1.59 27.40 -5.40
C CYS A 106 1.93 25.93 -5.66
N HIS A 107 1.01 25.00 -5.45
CA HIS A 107 1.22 23.55 -5.55
C HIS A 107 0.24 22.88 -6.54
N PRO A 108 0.16 23.37 -7.79
CA PRO A 108 -0.90 22.96 -8.72
C PRO A 108 -0.87 21.45 -9.00
N ASP A 109 0.32 20.85 -9.08
CA ASP A 109 0.46 19.43 -9.38
C ASP A 109 0.01 18.54 -8.21
N GLN A 110 0.36 18.91 -6.97
CA GLN A 110 -0.05 18.17 -5.78
C GLN A 110 -1.56 18.31 -5.57
N THR A 111 -2.12 19.51 -5.78
CA THR A 111 -3.56 19.75 -5.65
C THR A 111 -4.37 19.01 -6.73
N ASP A 112 -3.89 18.92 -7.97
CA ASP A 112 -4.52 18.10 -9.03
C ASP A 112 -4.53 16.62 -8.65
N GLN A 113 -3.41 16.11 -8.16
CA GLN A 113 -3.30 14.73 -7.69
C GLN A 113 -4.24 14.44 -6.50
N TRP A 114 -4.28 15.32 -5.52
CA TRP A 114 -5.12 15.20 -4.33
C TRP A 114 -6.61 15.25 -4.69
N THR A 115 -7.05 16.18 -5.53
CA THR A 115 -8.48 16.33 -5.90
C THR A 115 -9.06 15.03 -6.48
N GLY A 116 -8.24 14.24 -7.19
CA GLY A 116 -8.64 12.95 -7.75
C GLY A 116 -8.58 11.77 -6.77
N SER A 117 -8.02 11.96 -5.57
CA SER A 117 -7.81 10.89 -4.59
C SER A 117 -9.09 10.48 -3.85
N ALA A 118 -9.04 9.36 -3.13
CA ALA A 118 -10.08 9.00 -2.17
C ALA A 118 -10.05 9.91 -0.93
N MET A 119 -8.87 10.44 -0.57
CA MET A 119 -8.65 11.33 0.58
C MET A 119 -9.45 12.63 0.44
N ALA A 120 -9.36 13.30 -0.71
CA ALA A 120 -10.14 14.51 -1.01
C ALA A 120 -11.65 14.27 -1.06
N ARG A 121 -12.07 13.01 -1.20
CA ARG A 121 -13.48 12.60 -1.32
C ARG A 121 -13.96 11.82 -0.10
N ALA A 122 -13.17 11.77 0.98
CA ALA A 122 -13.52 11.01 2.17
C ALA A 122 -14.82 11.52 2.83
N GLY A 123 -15.00 12.84 2.87
CA GLY A 123 -16.19 13.50 3.43
C GLY A 123 -17.43 13.46 2.53
N SER A 124 -17.33 12.91 1.32
CA SER A 124 -18.45 12.75 0.38
C SER A 124 -18.66 11.30 -0.04
N ASN A 125 -18.08 10.35 0.69
CA ASN A 125 -18.18 8.92 0.37
C ASN A 125 -19.58 8.38 0.67
N THR A 126 -20.35 8.06 -0.38
CA THR A 126 -21.76 7.65 -0.25
C THR A 126 -21.94 6.31 0.46
N TRP A 127 -20.98 5.39 0.37
CA TRP A 127 -21.04 4.12 1.11
C TRP A 127 -20.87 4.32 2.60
N VAL A 128 -19.96 5.23 2.99
CA VAL A 128 -19.76 5.56 4.41
C VAL A 128 -21.05 6.13 4.98
N TYR A 129 -21.70 7.07 4.28
CA TYR A 129 -23.01 7.58 4.71
C TYR A 129 -24.08 6.50 4.74
N ASP A 130 -24.16 5.64 3.72
CA ASP A 130 -25.19 4.60 3.70
C ASP A 130 -25.00 3.53 4.79
N ILE A 131 -23.77 3.28 5.24
CA ILE A 131 -23.49 2.47 6.43
C ILE A 131 -23.75 3.30 7.70
N TYR A 132 -23.44 4.60 7.71
CA TYR A 132 -23.72 5.59 8.76
C TYR A 132 -25.20 5.70 9.10
N ASP A 133 -26.00 6.26 8.20
CA ASP A 133 -27.37 6.67 8.46
C ASP A 133 -28.38 6.04 7.49
N GLY A 134 -27.96 5.06 6.68
CA GLY A 134 -28.85 4.37 5.74
C GLY A 134 -29.32 5.23 4.56
N SER A 135 -28.75 6.42 4.37
CA SER A 135 -29.20 7.40 3.36
C SER A 135 -29.10 6.93 1.90
N GLY A 136 -28.35 5.86 1.62
CA GLY A 136 -28.20 5.26 0.28
C GLY A 136 -29.13 4.07 0.01
N THR A 137 -29.83 3.56 1.03
CA THR A 137 -30.62 2.33 0.93
C THR A 137 -32.12 2.59 1.04
N ALA A 138 -32.91 2.01 0.16
CA ALA A 138 -34.37 2.11 0.23
C ALA A 138 -34.90 1.48 1.53
N GLY A 139 -35.43 2.31 2.44
CA GLY A 139 -35.88 1.89 3.76
C GLY A 139 -34.81 1.98 4.86
N GLY A 140 -33.60 2.44 4.54
CA GLY A 140 -32.54 2.78 5.49
C GLY A 140 -31.75 1.59 6.08
N GLU A 141 -32.44 0.49 6.40
CA GLU A 141 -31.88 -0.56 7.27
C GLU A 141 -31.38 -1.82 6.52
N GLY A 142 -31.23 -1.77 5.19
CA GLY A 142 -30.73 -2.94 4.44
C GLY A 142 -29.27 -3.24 4.75
N GLY A 143 -28.95 -4.47 5.16
CA GLY A 143 -27.57 -4.89 5.45
C GLY A 143 -27.06 -4.32 6.77
N PHE A 144 -25.83 -3.75 6.77
CA PHE A 144 -25.26 -3.10 7.96
C PHE A 144 -25.63 -1.62 8.01
N VAL A 145 -26.12 -1.17 9.16
CA VAL A 145 -26.22 0.24 9.54
C VAL A 145 -25.65 0.34 10.94
N TYR A 146 -24.84 1.35 11.20
CA TYR A 146 -24.31 1.57 12.55
C TYR A 146 -25.45 1.87 13.52
N LEU A 147 -25.75 0.94 14.42
CA LEU A 147 -26.79 1.12 15.43
C LEU A 147 -26.25 1.79 16.70
N ARG A 148 -24.94 1.65 16.94
CA ARG A 148 -24.25 2.21 18.10
C ARG A 148 -23.67 3.60 17.88
N ASP A 149 -23.13 3.87 16.68
CA ASP A 149 -22.30 5.05 16.42
C ASP A 149 -22.79 5.83 15.18
N SER A 150 -24.07 6.18 15.13
CA SER A 150 -24.66 6.95 14.03
C SER A 150 -25.75 7.94 14.45
N ALA A 151 -26.38 8.60 13.47
CA ALA A 151 -27.60 9.37 13.68
C ALA A 151 -28.77 8.55 14.28
N PHE A 152 -28.70 7.22 14.25
CA PHE A 152 -29.66 6.33 14.90
C PHE A 152 -29.24 5.87 16.31
N ALA A 153 -28.00 6.16 16.71
CA ALA A 153 -27.53 5.87 18.05
C ALA A 153 -28.32 6.67 19.09
N HIS A 154 -28.74 5.98 20.14
CA HIS A 154 -29.48 6.62 21.23
C HIS A 154 -28.56 7.32 22.23
N ASP A 155 -27.41 6.71 22.54
CA ASP A 155 -26.55 7.09 23.66
C ASP A 155 -25.20 7.69 23.23
N ASN A 156 -24.67 7.34 22.04
CA ASN A 156 -23.42 7.89 21.48
C ASN A 156 -23.53 8.28 19.98
N PRO A 157 -24.26 9.36 19.63
CA PRO A 157 -24.34 9.81 18.25
C PRO A 157 -23.02 10.41 17.71
N ALA A 158 -22.02 10.62 18.57
CA ALA A 158 -20.79 11.39 18.33
C ALA A 158 -19.64 10.56 17.69
N SER A 159 -19.98 9.81 16.65
CA SER A 159 -19.12 8.79 16.03
C SER A 159 -17.73 9.28 15.60
N GLU A 160 -16.74 8.42 15.84
CA GLU A 160 -15.36 8.48 15.36
C GLU A 160 -15.21 8.57 13.84
N CYS A 161 -16.25 8.24 13.06
CA CYS A 161 -16.22 8.31 11.60
C CYS A 161 -15.80 9.70 11.09
N ALA A 162 -16.25 10.77 11.75
CA ALA A 162 -15.90 12.14 11.38
C ALA A 162 -14.39 12.43 11.59
N ALA A 163 -13.74 11.79 12.56
CA ALA A 163 -12.30 11.93 12.78
C ALA A 163 -11.45 11.47 11.59
N CYS A 164 -11.96 10.51 10.81
CA CYS A 164 -11.32 9.98 9.59
C CYS A 164 -11.91 10.56 8.29
N HIS A 165 -13.19 10.89 8.24
CA HIS A 165 -13.88 11.27 7.00
C HIS A 165 -14.15 12.77 6.87
N GLN A 166 -14.36 13.48 7.97
CA GLN A 166 -14.61 14.93 8.03
C GLN A 166 -13.69 15.58 9.09
N PRO A 167 -12.36 15.47 8.94
CA PRO A 167 -11.42 15.89 9.98
C PRO A 167 -11.45 17.40 10.30
N GLU A 168 -11.68 18.29 9.33
CA GLU A 168 -11.70 19.74 9.58
C GLU A 168 -12.77 20.19 10.58
N PRO A 169 -14.07 19.85 10.40
CA PRO A 169 -15.06 20.13 11.44
C PRO A 169 -14.80 19.36 12.73
N TRP A 170 -14.30 18.10 12.66
CA TRP A 170 -13.95 17.32 13.85
C TRP A 170 -12.89 17.99 14.72
N VAL A 171 -11.79 18.49 14.14
CA VAL A 171 -10.74 19.14 14.94
C VAL A 171 -11.15 20.52 15.44
N ALA A 172 -12.11 21.19 14.78
CA ALA A 172 -12.69 22.44 15.26
C ALA A 172 -13.60 22.20 16.48
N GLU A 173 -14.43 21.17 16.42
CA GLU A 173 -15.31 20.73 17.50
C GLU A 173 -15.27 19.19 17.56
N PRO A 174 -14.44 18.59 18.43
CA PRO A 174 -14.32 17.13 18.53
C PRO A 174 -15.62 16.46 18.99
N TYR A 175 -15.77 15.18 18.67
CA TYR A 175 -16.94 14.37 19.04
C TYR A 175 -18.25 14.87 18.40
N GLN A 176 -18.16 15.43 17.19
CA GLN A 176 -19.34 15.71 16.37
C GLN A 176 -19.65 14.51 15.47
N PRO A 177 -20.94 14.19 15.24
CA PRO A 177 -21.33 13.17 14.29
C PRO A 177 -20.82 13.48 12.89
N LEU A 178 -20.71 12.44 12.06
CA LEU A 178 -20.60 12.63 10.61
C LEU A 178 -21.87 13.35 10.11
N ASP A 179 -21.72 14.53 9.51
CA ASP A 179 -22.86 15.32 9.03
C ASP A 179 -23.25 14.86 7.61
N PRO A 180 -24.45 14.28 7.41
CA PRO A 180 -24.92 13.82 6.10
C PRO A 180 -25.53 14.94 5.25
N SER A 181 -25.71 16.14 5.82
CA SER A 181 -26.32 17.24 5.10
C SER A 181 -25.31 17.82 4.11
N PHE A 182 -25.54 17.65 2.80
CA PHE A 182 -24.78 18.27 1.71
C PHE A 182 -24.75 19.83 1.74
N ALA A 183 -25.24 20.45 2.81
CA ALA A 183 -25.03 21.85 3.19
C ALA A 183 -23.70 22.06 3.96
N LEU A 184 -22.81 21.08 3.92
CA LEU A 184 -21.47 21.10 4.49
C LEU A 184 -20.77 22.44 4.30
N SER A 185 -20.11 22.90 5.36
CA SER A 185 -19.03 23.87 5.22
C SER A 185 -18.02 23.31 4.21
N THR A 186 -17.34 24.18 3.46
CA THR A 186 -16.35 23.76 2.46
C THR A 186 -15.35 22.75 3.03
N GLY A 187 -14.99 22.91 4.32
CA GLY A 187 -14.08 22.01 5.03
C GLY A 187 -14.55 20.56 5.17
N ALA A 188 -15.84 20.32 5.40
CA ALA A 188 -16.33 18.95 5.49
C ALA A 188 -16.39 18.24 4.12
N LEU A 189 -16.51 19.01 3.03
CA LEU A 189 -16.40 18.47 1.66
C LEU A 189 -14.96 18.16 1.24
N HIS A 190 -13.96 18.78 1.87
CA HIS A 190 -12.56 18.52 1.55
C HIS A 190 -12.08 17.12 1.96
N GLY A 191 -12.83 16.41 2.81
CA GLY A 191 -12.37 15.15 3.38
C GLY A 191 -11.03 15.35 4.11
N ILE A 192 -10.04 14.51 3.80
CA ILE A 192 -8.67 14.67 4.30
C ILE A 192 -7.93 15.72 3.44
N SER A 193 -7.83 16.95 3.93
CA SER A 193 -7.25 18.08 3.20
C SER A 193 -5.74 18.25 3.39
N CYS A 194 -5.13 19.14 2.61
CA CYS A 194 -3.71 19.49 2.74
C CYS A 194 -3.40 20.00 4.15
N GLU A 195 -4.25 20.89 4.67
CA GLU A 195 -4.09 21.48 5.99
C GLU A 195 -4.16 20.44 7.10
N ILE A 196 -5.01 19.43 6.96
CA ILE A 196 -5.12 18.35 7.94
C ILE A 196 -3.81 17.57 8.03
N CYS A 197 -3.32 17.02 6.92
CA CYS A 197 -2.08 16.23 6.95
C CYS A 197 -0.85 17.06 7.33
N HIS A 198 -0.78 18.30 6.85
CA HIS A 198 0.39 19.16 7.06
C HIS A 198 0.34 19.99 8.35
N LYS A 199 -0.69 19.82 9.20
CA LYS A 199 -0.73 20.41 10.56
C LYS A 199 -0.56 19.41 11.70
N ILE A 200 -0.43 18.12 11.41
CA ILE A 200 -0.18 17.12 12.45
C ILE A 200 1.26 17.23 12.95
N ALA A 201 1.37 17.71 14.19
CA ALA A 201 2.62 17.98 14.89
C ALA A 201 3.17 16.76 15.63
N ASP A 202 2.29 15.84 16.02
CA ASP A 202 2.66 14.61 16.72
C ASP A 202 1.58 13.54 16.56
N VAL A 203 2.00 12.28 16.51
CA VAL A 203 1.15 11.10 16.67
C VAL A 203 1.71 10.28 17.83
N ASP A 204 0.87 9.97 18.81
CA ASP A 204 1.23 9.13 19.96
C ASP A 204 1.22 7.66 19.52
N GLU A 205 2.39 7.16 19.11
CA GLU A 205 2.56 5.78 18.68
C GLU A 205 2.33 4.74 19.80
N SER A 206 2.14 5.17 21.05
CA SER A 206 1.70 4.28 22.14
C SER A 206 0.18 4.06 22.18
N LYS A 207 -0.56 4.77 21.32
CA LYS A 207 -2.01 4.72 21.18
C LYS A 207 -2.44 4.42 19.73
N PRO A 208 -1.95 3.33 19.13
CA PRO A 208 -2.16 3.07 17.70
C PRO A 208 -3.62 2.84 17.31
N ASN A 209 -4.50 2.43 18.23
CA ASN A 209 -5.86 2.01 17.91
C ASN A 209 -6.91 3.12 18.01
N TYR A 210 -6.50 4.33 18.37
CA TYR A 210 -7.42 5.47 18.42
C TYR A 210 -7.80 5.94 17.01
N PRO A 211 -9.10 6.14 16.72
CA PRO A 211 -9.57 6.41 15.37
C PRO A 211 -9.33 7.85 14.92
N GLY A 212 -8.67 8.01 13.78
CA GLY A 212 -8.52 9.28 13.07
C GLY A 212 -7.74 10.33 13.86
N LEU A 213 -8.16 11.59 13.72
CA LEU A 213 -7.58 12.72 14.46
C LEU A 213 -8.12 12.81 15.89
N TYR A 214 -7.97 11.72 16.66
CA TYR A 214 -8.52 11.65 18.01
C TYR A 214 -7.74 12.54 18.99
N PRO A 215 -8.43 13.37 19.81
CA PRO A 215 -7.78 14.23 20.80
C PRO A 215 -6.93 13.42 21.81
N GLY A 216 -5.64 13.73 21.88
CA GLY A 216 -4.71 13.05 22.80
C GLY A 216 -4.06 11.79 22.24
N ALA A 217 -4.41 11.37 21.02
CA ALA A 217 -3.62 10.44 20.20
C ALA A 217 -2.92 11.20 19.05
N VAL A 218 -3.58 12.22 18.49
CA VAL A 218 -3.00 13.10 17.48
C VAL A 218 -2.93 14.54 18.00
N THR A 219 -1.80 15.21 17.78
CA THR A 219 -1.60 16.62 18.13
C THR A 219 -1.52 17.46 16.85
N LEU A 220 -2.33 18.49 16.75
CA LEU A 220 -2.28 19.48 15.68
C LEU A 220 -1.62 20.79 16.16
N THR A 221 -1.11 21.58 15.20
CA THR A 221 -0.69 22.97 15.44
C THR A 221 -1.47 23.90 14.52
N ARG A 222 -2.33 24.72 15.12
CA ARG A 222 -3.17 25.72 14.44
C ARG A 222 -2.92 27.12 15.03
N PRO A 223 -1.86 27.81 14.58
CA PRO A 223 -1.50 29.12 15.15
C PRO A 223 -2.51 30.19 14.77
N SER A 224 -2.82 31.07 15.72
CA SER A 224 -3.73 32.22 15.49
C SER A 224 -3.05 33.38 14.75
N ASP A 225 -1.72 33.54 14.90
CA ASP A 225 -0.94 34.52 14.17
C ASP A 225 -0.55 33.99 12.79
N ILE A 226 -0.75 34.80 11.75
CA ILE A 226 -0.38 34.47 10.37
C ILE A 226 1.14 34.26 10.22
N SER A 227 1.94 34.93 11.06
CA SER A 227 3.40 34.84 11.02
C SER A 227 3.95 33.54 11.59
N ASP A 228 3.14 32.83 12.38
CA ASP A 228 3.47 31.56 13.02
C ASP A 228 2.93 30.35 12.23
N GLN A 229 2.26 30.56 11.10
CA GLN A 229 1.73 29.45 10.31
C GLN A 229 2.82 28.44 9.95
N VAL A 230 2.57 27.17 10.29
CA VAL A 230 3.48 26.06 10.08
C VAL A 230 2.87 25.08 9.07
N GLN A 231 3.74 24.46 8.25
CA GLN A 231 3.43 23.24 7.53
C GLN A 231 4.48 22.17 7.78
N TYR A 232 4.03 21.00 8.21
CA TYR A 232 4.86 19.85 8.51
C TYR A 232 5.11 19.03 7.27
N GLY A 233 6.36 18.62 7.05
CA GLY A 233 6.74 17.82 5.89
C GLY A 233 7.91 16.89 6.18
N MET A 234 8.08 15.90 5.31
CA MET A 234 9.18 14.94 5.40
C MET A 234 10.54 15.53 5.03
N LEU A 235 10.55 16.59 4.22
CA LEU A 235 11.78 17.23 3.80
C LEU A 235 12.17 18.29 4.83
N GLY A 236 13.38 18.15 5.36
CA GLY A 236 13.99 19.12 6.26
C GLY A 236 14.35 20.44 5.57
N ASP A 237 14.17 20.53 4.25
CA ASP A 237 14.51 21.69 3.45
C ASP A 237 13.34 22.16 2.58
N SER A 238 13.10 23.46 2.60
CA SER A 238 12.15 24.16 1.73
C SER A 238 12.89 25.22 0.92
N SER A 239 12.20 25.96 0.07
CA SER A 239 12.75 27.23 -0.38
C SER A 239 12.76 28.24 0.77
N PHE A 240 13.78 29.12 0.79
CA PHE A 240 13.94 30.22 1.74
C PHE A 240 13.99 31.59 1.05
N ASP A 241 13.72 31.63 -0.25
CA ASP A 241 13.68 32.86 -1.04
C ASP A 241 12.29 33.51 -1.02
N LEU A 242 11.28 32.78 -0.53
CA LEU A 242 9.95 33.28 -0.23
C LEU A 242 9.88 33.81 1.20
N ASN A 243 9.95 35.13 1.36
CA ASN A 243 9.54 35.76 2.61
C ASN A 243 8.04 36.00 2.60
N THR A 244 7.23 34.94 2.62
CA THR A 244 5.76 35.08 2.49
C THR A 244 5.10 35.49 3.81
N GLN A 245 5.79 35.43 4.97
CA GLN A 245 5.20 35.62 6.31
C GLN A 245 3.91 34.80 6.55
N ARG A 246 3.58 33.84 5.69
CA ARG A 246 2.26 33.17 5.66
C ARG A 246 2.35 31.68 5.92
N MET A 247 3.50 31.05 5.69
CA MET A 247 3.72 29.61 5.89
C MET A 247 5.22 29.37 6.12
N LYS A 248 5.58 28.65 7.18
CA LYS A 248 6.95 28.24 7.49
C LYS A 248 7.01 26.72 7.57
N PRO A 249 8.06 26.08 7.02
CA PRO A 249 8.15 24.62 7.02
C PRO A 249 8.75 24.12 8.33
N SER A 250 8.28 22.96 8.76
CA SER A 250 8.85 22.20 9.87
C SER A 250 9.04 20.74 9.45
N TYR A 251 10.18 20.16 9.78
CA TYR A 251 10.41 18.74 9.58
C TYR A 251 9.55 17.90 10.53
N GLN A 252 8.87 16.89 9.98
CA GLN A 252 8.06 15.93 10.70
C GLN A 252 8.47 14.50 10.32
N PRO A 253 9.32 13.82 11.13
CA PRO A 253 9.76 12.46 10.83
C PRO A 253 8.63 11.42 10.87
N GLN A 254 7.53 11.71 11.57
CA GLN A 254 6.37 10.82 11.66
C GLN A 254 5.44 10.87 10.43
N LEU A 255 5.69 11.77 9.45
CA LEU A 255 4.94 11.82 8.18
C LEU A 255 5.36 10.65 7.24
N THR A 256 5.39 9.45 7.81
CA THR A 256 5.70 8.15 7.21
C THR A 256 4.53 7.21 7.51
N ALA A 257 4.77 6.01 8.06
CA ALA A 257 3.71 5.07 8.40
C ALA A 257 2.87 5.52 9.61
N ALA A 258 3.50 6.10 10.64
CA ALA A 258 2.80 6.52 11.86
C ALA A 258 1.65 7.51 11.59
N MET A 259 1.86 8.49 10.70
CA MET A 259 0.81 9.41 10.28
C MET A 259 -0.37 8.71 9.60
N CYS A 260 -0.07 7.75 8.72
CA CYS A 260 -1.12 6.97 8.05
C CYS A 260 -1.88 6.11 9.05
N GLY A 261 -1.17 5.54 10.04
CA GLY A 261 -1.74 4.74 11.11
C GLY A 261 -2.83 5.47 11.90
N ALA A 262 -2.72 6.78 12.09
CA ALA A 262 -3.78 7.54 12.77
C ALA A 262 -5.17 7.36 12.14
N CYS A 263 -5.29 7.13 10.83
CA CYS A 263 -6.57 6.89 10.16
C CYS A 263 -6.73 5.47 9.60
N HIS A 264 -5.64 4.70 9.50
CA HIS A 264 -5.59 3.34 8.94
C HIS A 264 -5.22 2.30 10.01
N GLN A 265 -5.46 2.64 11.27
CA GLN A 265 -5.43 1.73 12.39
C GLN A 265 -6.47 2.19 13.40
N ASP A 266 -7.49 1.38 13.59
CA ASP A 266 -8.49 1.67 14.61
C ASP A 266 -9.15 0.41 15.14
N LYS A 267 -9.74 0.57 16.32
CA LYS A 267 -10.43 -0.46 17.07
C LYS A 267 -11.80 0.09 17.45
N ASN A 268 -12.80 -0.78 17.59
CA ASN A 268 -14.05 -0.32 18.18
C ASN A 268 -13.88 -0.17 19.71
N ASP A 269 -14.73 0.67 20.30
CA ASP A 269 -14.88 0.86 21.75
C ASP A 269 -16.21 0.22 22.21
N PRO A 270 -16.25 -1.08 22.56
CA PRO A 270 -17.42 -1.80 23.04
C PRO A 270 -18.23 -1.14 24.16
N ASP A 271 -17.59 -0.47 25.12
CA ASP A 271 -18.24 0.03 26.33
C ASP A 271 -18.48 1.56 26.34
N GLU A 272 -18.01 2.24 25.28
CA GLU A 272 -18.19 3.67 25.00
C GLU A 272 -17.51 4.58 26.04
N ASP A 273 -16.40 4.15 26.63
CA ASP A 273 -15.64 4.92 27.62
C ASP A 273 -14.52 5.80 27.05
N GLY A 274 -14.19 5.62 25.75
CA GLY A 274 -13.14 6.33 25.03
C GLY A 274 -11.74 5.71 25.15
N ASP A 275 -11.60 4.50 25.67
CA ASP A 275 -10.36 3.71 25.70
C ASP A 275 -10.30 2.67 24.57
N PHE A 276 -9.70 3.06 23.46
CA PHE A 276 -9.52 2.20 22.28
C PHE A 276 -8.38 1.18 22.41
N GLU A 277 -7.69 1.11 23.55
CA GLU A 277 -6.60 0.15 23.79
C GLU A 277 -7.02 -1.02 24.70
N GLU A 278 -8.31 -1.11 25.06
CA GLU A 278 -8.87 -2.17 25.89
C GLU A 278 -8.78 -3.57 25.23
N GLU A 279 -8.87 -4.66 26.00
CA GLU A 279 -8.63 -6.01 25.47
C GLU A 279 -9.80 -6.54 24.62
N ASP A 280 -11.03 -6.16 24.95
CA ASP A 280 -12.29 -6.69 24.42
C ASP A 280 -12.81 -6.00 23.17
N GLY A 281 -12.24 -4.85 22.79
CA GLY A 281 -12.47 -4.31 21.45
C GLY A 281 -11.92 -5.21 20.35
N VAL A 282 -12.44 -5.00 19.15
CA VAL A 282 -12.09 -5.66 17.90
C VAL A 282 -11.51 -4.62 16.95
N ILE A 283 -10.29 -4.86 16.48
CA ILE A 283 -9.65 -4.00 15.49
C ILE A 283 -10.52 -3.96 14.24
N SER A 284 -10.88 -2.78 13.75
CA SER A 284 -11.64 -2.63 12.51
C SER A 284 -10.72 -2.60 11.29
N GLU A 285 -9.72 -1.74 11.37
CA GLU A 285 -8.72 -1.46 10.35
C GLU A 285 -7.35 -1.81 10.94
N PRO A 286 -6.70 -2.89 10.50
CA PRO A 286 -5.45 -3.39 11.09
C PRO A 286 -4.18 -2.95 10.36
N SER A 287 -4.26 -2.09 9.34
CA SER A 287 -3.17 -1.85 8.38
C SER A 287 -1.84 -1.51 9.01
N TYR A 288 -1.83 -0.61 10.01
CA TYR A 288 -0.59 -0.15 10.63
C TYR A 288 0.07 -1.24 11.49
N LEU A 289 -0.71 -1.97 12.27
CA LEU A 289 -0.19 -3.05 13.11
C LEU A 289 0.28 -4.24 12.25
N GLU A 290 -0.42 -4.55 11.15
CA GLU A 290 0.02 -5.55 10.18
C GLU A 290 1.33 -5.12 9.49
N TRP A 291 1.46 -3.85 9.14
CA TRP A 291 2.73 -3.29 8.63
C TRP A 291 3.85 -3.39 9.66
N LEU A 292 3.58 -3.04 10.92
CA LEU A 292 4.55 -3.15 12.02
C LEU A 292 5.06 -4.57 12.22
N ASP A 293 4.22 -5.60 12.05
CA ASP A 293 4.61 -7.01 12.16
C ASP A 293 5.39 -7.53 10.94
N SER A 294 5.40 -6.77 9.84
CA SER A 294 6.07 -7.15 8.60
C SER A 294 7.53 -6.71 8.53
N PRO A 295 8.37 -7.33 7.67
CA PRO A 295 9.72 -6.84 7.37
C PRO A 295 9.79 -5.44 6.73
N TYR A 296 8.67 -4.83 6.35
CA TYR A 296 8.64 -3.47 5.80
C TYR A 296 8.82 -2.40 6.89
N SER A 297 8.51 -2.70 8.15
CA SER A 297 8.64 -1.76 9.26
C SER A 297 10.04 -1.68 9.84
N ASP A 298 10.86 -2.72 9.65
CA ASP A 298 12.21 -2.82 10.20
C ASP A 298 13.20 -2.01 9.35
N PRO A 299 13.78 -0.90 9.86
CA PRO A 299 14.75 -0.09 9.10
C PRO A 299 16.03 -0.83 8.69
N GLU A 300 16.33 -1.97 9.33
CA GLU A 300 17.49 -2.82 9.00
C GLU A 300 17.17 -3.87 7.93
N SER A 301 15.88 -4.05 7.61
CA SER A 301 15.43 -4.98 6.57
C SER A 301 15.75 -4.43 5.17
N PRO A 302 16.21 -5.26 4.23
CA PRO A 302 16.34 -4.85 2.83
C PRO A 302 14.98 -4.59 2.16
N LEU A 303 13.88 -4.94 2.82
CA LEU A 303 12.51 -4.69 2.38
C LEU A 303 11.89 -3.46 3.06
N TYR A 304 12.64 -2.74 3.90
CA TYR A 304 12.13 -1.56 4.59
C TYR A 304 11.48 -0.58 3.61
N ALA A 305 10.20 -0.30 3.84
CA ALA A 305 9.47 0.73 3.16
C ALA A 305 8.26 1.13 4.00
N THR A 306 7.99 2.43 4.02
CA THR A 306 6.88 3.02 4.76
C THR A 306 5.64 3.13 3.88
N CYS A 307 4.47 3.40 4.48
CA CYS A 307 3.24 3.64 3.74
C CYS A 307 3.40 4.71 2.63
N VAL A 308 4.20 5.76 2.91
CA VAL A 308 4.49 6.86 1.98
C VAL A 308 5.35 6.39 0.81
N ASP A 309 6.25 5.44 0.99
CA ASP A 309 7.08 4.93 -0.11
C ASP A 309 6.26 4.20 -1.17
N CYS A 310 5.23 3.45 -0.72
CA CYS A 310 4.36 2.69 -1.62
C CYS A 310 3.18 3.52 -2.13
N HIS A 311 2.44 4.20 -1.25
CA HIS A 311 1.17 4.85 -1.58
C HIS A 311 1.31 6.32 -2.03
N MET A 312 2.46 6.93 -1.75
CA MET A 312 2.84 8.26 -2.22
C MET A 312 4.17 8.19 -2.99
N PRO A 313 4.28 7.36 -4.05
CA PRO A 313 5.53 7.14 -4.74
C PRO A 313 6.06 8.44 -5.35
N ALA A 314 7.32 8.43 -5.79
CA ALA A 314 7.92 9.54 -6.51
C ALA A 314 7.00 10.04 -7.64
N SER A 315 6.76 11.35 -7.65
CA SER A 315 5.89 12.01 -8.63
C SER A 315 6.57 12.21 -9.98
N GLY A 316 7.91 12.15 -10.03
CA GLY A 316 8.69 12.48 -11.22
C GLY A 316 8.88 13.98 -11.44
N PHE A 317 8.27 14.85 -10.62
CA PHE A 317 8.44 16.30 -10.73
C PHE A 317 9.79 16.74 -10.19
N THR A 318 10.37 17.77 -10.80
CA THR A 318 11.64 18.36 -10.33
C THR A 318 11.43 19.51 -9.35
N THR A 319 10.21 19.99 -9.16
CA THR A 319 9.87 21.08 -8.24
C THR A 319 8.61 20.77 -7.45
N ALA A 320 8.61 21.04 -6.14
CA ALA A 320 7.46 20.77 -5.27
C ALA A 320 6.39 21.88 -5.28
N ALA A 321 6.69 23.00 -5.95
CA ALA A 321 5.82 24.15 -6.09
C ALA A 321 6.02 24.79 -7.47
N GLY A 322 4.97 25.40 -8.02
CA GLY A 322 5.03 26.21 -9.22
C GLY A 322 5.79 27.53 -9.03
N GLY A 323 6.19 28.15 -10.14
CA GLY A 323 6.80 29.47 -10.13
C GLY A 323 5.74 30.58 -10.02
N TRP A 324 5.89 31.49 -9.04
CA TRP A 324 4.94 32.58 -8.78
C TRP A 324 5.64 33.93 -8.60
N TYR A 325 5.26 34.97 -9.34
CA TYR A 325 5.77 36.36 -9.14
C TYR A 325 7.29 36.50 -8.94
N GLY A 326 8.09 35.78 -9.74
CA GLY A 326 9.57 35.84 -9.65
C GLY A 326 10.18 34.86 -8.65
N TYR A 327 9.37 34.14 -7.88
CA TYR A 327 9.78 32.92 -7.17
C TYR A 327 10.14 31.81 -8.15
N ARG A 328 11.25 31.15 -7.89
CA ARG A 328 11.60 29.86 -8.50
C ARG A 328 11.72 28.84 -7.39
N ALA A 329 10.85 27.84 -7.43
CA ALA A 329 11.00 26.68 -6.57
C ALA A 329 12.36 26.00 -6.87
N PRO A 330 13.07 25.55 -5.84
CA PRO A 330 14.37 24.93 -6.02
C PRO A 330 14.17 23.55 -6.67
N GLU A 331 15.00 23.25 -7.67
CA GLU A 331 14.98 21.95 -8.35
C GLU A 331 15.53 20.87 -7.42
N ARG A 332 14.86 19.72 -7.39
CA ARG A 332 15.17 18.56 -6.54
C ARG A 332 15.29 17.31 -7.38
N ASP A 333 15.89 16.29 -6.80
CA ASP A 333 15.78 14.92 -7.30
C ASP A 333 14.29 14.55 -7.39
N PRO A 334 13.77 14.17 -8.57
CA PRO A 334 12.36 13.83 -8.74
C PRO A 334 11.89 12.64 -7.90
N GLU A 335 12.81 11.80 -7.43
CA GLU A 335 12.48 10.68 -6.52
C GLU A 335 12.09 11.15 -5.11
N THR A 336 12.43 12.39 -4.74
CA THR A 336 12.17 12.95 -3.41
C THR A 336 10.83 13.68 -3.30
N ILE A 337 10.18 13.98 -4.44
CA ILE A 337 8.90 14.69 -4.47
C ILE A 337 7.77 13.67 -4.56
N ARG A 338 7.02 13.52 -3.48
CA ARG A 338 6.00 12.48 -3.34
C ARG A 338 4.67 12.84 -4.04
N SER A 339 4.06 11.83 -4.65
CA SER A 339 2.73 11.92 -5.26
C SER A 339 1.65 12.06 -4.20
N HIS A 340 0.65 12.90 -4.45
CA HIS A 340 -0.51 13.11 -3.58
C HIS A 340 -1.77 12.42 -4.11
N ARG A 341 -1.63 11.45 -5.04
CA ARG A 341 -2.77 10.64 -5.51
C ARG A 341 -3.27 9.68 -4.42
N ILE A 342 -2.37 9.25 -3.52
CA ILE A 342 -2.62 8.38 -2.36
C ILE A 342 -3.55 7.22 -2.75
N GLU A 343 -2.99 6.28 -3.49
CA GLU A 343 -3.77 5.23 -4.16
C GLU A 343 -3.76 3.94 -3.34
N GLY A 344 -4.94 3.32 -3.16
CA GLY A 344 -5.11 1.99 -2.57
C GLY A 344 -5.72 1.03 -3.59
N THR A 345 -6.99 0.68 -3.43
CA THR A 345 -7.76 -0.27 -4.26
C THR A 345 -8.03 0.15 -5.72
N THR A 346 -7.00 0.59 -6.44
CA THR A 346 -7.02 0.80 -7.89
C THR A 346 -6.56 -0.47 -8.60
N ALA A 347 -6.88 -0.62 -9.89
CA ALA A 347 -6.45 -1.77 -10.69
C ALA A 347 -4.94 -2.01 -10.56
N ARG A 348 -4.12 -0.95 -10.63
CA ARG A 348 -2.66 -1.07 -10.50
C ARG A 348 -2.21 -1.74 -9.21
N TYR A 349 -2.81 -1.43 -8.06
CA TYR A 349 -2.39 -2.07 -6.81
C TYR A 349 -2.97 -3.46 -6.67
N LEU A 350 -4.23 -3.66 -7.07
CA LEU A 350 -4.86 -4.97 -7.00
C LEU A 350 -4.15 -5.99 -7.90
N ASP A 351 -3.78 -5.59 -9.13
CA ASP A 351 -3.02 -6.40 -10.10
C ASP A 351 -1.59 -6.73 -9.64
N ASN A 352 -1.05 -6.01 -8.66
CA ASN A 352 0.33 -6.19 -8.20
C ASN A 352 0.43 -6.63 -6.73
N ALA A 353 -0.69 -6.77 -6.00
CA ALA A 353 -0.65 -7.07 -4.57
C ALA A 353 -0.22 -8.53 -4.30
N VAL A 354 -0.60 -9.44 -5.20
CA VAL A 354 -0.41 -10.88 -5.03
C VAL A 354 -0.01 -11.51 -6.37
N SER A 355 0.66 -12.66 -6.31
CA SER A 355 0.86 -13.54 -7.46
C SER A 355 0.13 -14.87 -7.30
N LEU A 356 -0.30 -15.48 -8.41
CA LEU A 356 -0.98 -16.77 -8.44
C LEU A 356 -0.24 -17.77 -9.33
N GLU A 357 0.07 -18.93 -8.76
CA GLU A 357 0.58 -20.09 -9.48
C GLU A 357 -0.41 -21.26 -9.42
N MET A 358 -0.48 -22.05 -10.48
CA MET A 358 -1.36 -23.22 -10.54
C MET A 358 -0.64 -24.42 -11.16
N PHE A 359 -0.76 -25.56 -10.50
CA PHE A 359 -0.18 -26.83 -10.92
C PHE A 359 -1.27 -27.87 -11.04
N SER A 360 -1.33 -28.55 -12.17
CA SER A 360 -2.32 -29.60 -12.42
C SER A 360 -1.63 -30.93 -12.63
N HIS A 361 -2.03 -31.96 -11.90
CA HIS A 361 -1.49 -33.31 -12.05
C HIS A 361 -2.58 -34.37 -11.84
N THR A 362 -2.51 -35.44 -12.63
CA THR A 362 -3.43 -36.58 -12.49
C THR A 362 -3.07 -37.40 -11.25
N VAL A 363 -4.06 -37.72 -10.42
CA VAL A 363 -3.93 -38.56 -9.22
C VAL A 363 -4.99 -39.66 -9.25
N ASP A 364 -4.57 -40.92 -9.12
CA ASP A 364 -5.44 -42.12 -9.18
C ASP A 364 -6.53 -42.02 -10.28
N ASP A 365 -7.75 -41.59 -9.92
CA ASP A 365 -8.95 -41.46 -10.77
C ASP A 365 -9.42 -40.00 -10.98
N GLY A 366 -8.58 -38.99 -10.72
CA GLY A 366 -8.96 -37.58 -10.77
C GLY A 366 -7.85 -36.62 -11.22
N LEU A 367 -8.22 -35.35 -11.37
CA LEU A 367 -7.31 -34.24 -11.65
C LEU A 367 -7.13 -33.41 -10.38
N ARG A 368 -5.93 -33.42 -9.80
CA ARG A 368 -5.57 -32.51 -8.71
C ARG A 368 -5.02 -31.21 -9.28
N VAL A 369 -5.52 -30.10 -8.74
CA VAL A 369 -5.14 -28.73 -9.05
C VAL A 369 -4.66 -28.10 -7.75
N ASP A 370 -3.38 -27.78 -7.65
CA ASP A 370 -2.81 -27.01 -6.55
C ASP A 370 -2.72 -25.55 -7.00
N VAL A 371 -3.20 -24.64 -6.16
CA VAL A 371 -3.10 -23.19 -6.35
C VAL A 371 -2.28 -22.61 -5.21
N VAL A 372 -1.31 -21.78 -5.57
CA VAL A 372 -0.47 -21.04 -4.62
C VAL A 372 -0.69 -19.56 -4.85
N ILE A 373 -1.12 -18.84 -3.81
CA ILE A 373 -1.26 -17.39 -3.84
C ILE A 373 -0.24 -16.79 -2.88
N THR A 374 0.61 -15.91 -3.38
CA THR A 374 1.62 -15.22 -2.56
C THR A 374 1.28 -13.75 -2.47
N ASN A 375 1.16 -13.20 -1.26
CA ASN A 375 1.21 -11.75 -1.05
C ASN A 375 2.67 -11.34 -1.11
N ASP A 376 3.13 -10.77 -2.23
CA ASP A 376 4.56 -10.52 -2.46
C ASP A 376 4.92 -9.04 -2.61
N GLN A 377 3.94 -8.13 -2.55
CA GLN A 377 4.16 -6.69 -2.68
C GLN A 377 3.49 -5.83 -1.59
N ALA A 378 2.74 -6.42 -0.64
CA ALA A 378 2.12 -5.66 0.44
C ALA A 378 2.82 -5.91 1.79
N GLY A 379 3.09 -4.82 2.51
CA GLY A 379 3.56 -4.86 3.90
C GLY A 379 2.46 -5.16 4.92
N HIS A 380 1.21 -5.28 4.49
CA HIS A 380 0.04 -5.63 5.31
C HIS A 380 -0.66 -6.86 4.70
N HIS A 381 -1.73 -7.36 5.32
CA HIS A 381 -2.47 -8.52 4.81
C HIS A 381 -3.18 -8.18 3.49
N VAL A 382 -3.62 -9.18 2.74
CA VAL A 382 -4.46 -8.98 1.54
C VAL A 382 -5.70 -9.89 1.59
N PRO A 383 -6.91 -9.34 1.39
CA PRO A 383 -7.21 -7.91 1.26
C PRO A 383 -7.20 -7.21 2.63
N ASP A 384 -6.55 -6.05 2.71
CA ASP A 384 -6.64 -5.16 3.87
C ASP A 384 -7.82 -4.18 3.76
N GLY A 385 -8.05 -3.39 4.79
CA GLY A 385 -9.18 -2.47 4.86
C GLY A 385 -10.21 -2.88 5.92
N VAL A 386 -11.22 -2.03 6.06
CA VAL A 386 -12.49 -2.34 6.75
C VAL A 386 -13.00 -3.76 6.45
N THR A 387 -13.52 -4.44 7.47
CA THR A 387 -13.83 -5.89 7.50
C THR A 387 -14.94 -6.39 6.58
N VAL A 388 -15.25 -5.66 5.50
CA VAL A 388 -16.10 -6.11 4.38
C VAL A 388 -15.30 -6.43 3.11
N ARG A 389 -14.01 -6.08 3.06
CA ARG A 389 -13.15 -6.44 1.94
C ARG A 389 -12.93 -7.96 1.91
N ASN A 390 -12.96 -8.53 0.71
CA ASN A 390 -12.76 -9.96 0.53
C ASN A 390 -12.15 -10.29 -0.83
N MET A 391 -11.43 -11.41 -0.90
CA MET A 391 -10.99 -12.02 -2.16
C MET A 391 -11.63 -13.39 -2.32
N ILE A 392 -11.87 -13.80 -3.55
CA ILE A 392 -12.41 -15.12 -3.91
C ILE A 392 -11.44 -15.77 -4.89
N LEU A 393 -10.83 -16.87 -4.48
CA LEU A 393 -10.23 -17.83 -5.41
C LEU A 393 -11.35 -18.72 -5.93
N LEU A 394 -11.57 -18.72 -7.25
CA LEU A 394 -12.54 -19.58 -7.94
C LEU A 394 -11.79 -20.51 -8.90
N VAL A 395 -11.95 -21.83 -8.72
CA VAL A 395 -11.22 -22.85 -9.48
C VAL A 395 -12.18 -23.70 -10.30
N GLU A 396 -12.20 -23.50 -11.60
CA GLU A 396 -13.14 -24.19 -12.49
C GLU A 396 -12.41 -25.21 -13.36
N ALA A 397 -12.81 -26.47 -13.31
CA ALA A 397 -12.42 -27.49 -14.28
C ALA A 397 -13.59 -27.79 -15.22
N ARG A 398 -13.35 -27.78 -16.52
CA ARG A 398 -14.38 -27.96 -17.57
C ARG A 398 -13.92 -28.98 -18.59
N ARG A 399 -14.88 -29.74 -19.11
CA ARG A 399 -14.69 -30.52 -20.34
C ARG A 399 -14.43 -29.57 -21.52
N ARG A 400 -13.47 -29.89 -22.37
CA ARG A 400 -13.07 -29.06 -23.52
C ARG A 400 -14.05 -29.13 -24.69
N ASP A 401 -14.76 -30.24 -24.83
CA ASP A 401 -15.65 -30.49 -25.97
C ASP A 401 -16.99 -29.74 -25.86
N ASP A 402 -17.58 -29.69 -24.67
CA ASP A 402 -18.88 -29.07 -24.42
C ASP A 402 -18.89 -27.97 -23.34
N GLY A 403 -17.76 -27.74 -22.65
CA GLY A 403 -17.62 -26.73 -21.62
C GLY A 403 -18.26 -27.09 -20.27
N GLN A 404 -18.77 -28.31 -20.11
CA GLN A 404 -19.43 -28.75 -18.88
C GLN A 404 -18.46 -28.75 -17.70
N LEU A 405 -18.87 -28.20 -16.56
CA LEU A 405 -18.09 -28.22 -15.33
C LEU A 405 -17.91 -29.65 -14.82
N LEU A 406 -16.68 -29.98 -14.41
CA LEU A 406 -16.36 -31.21 -13.70
C LEU A 406 -16.75 -31.08 -12.23
N ARG A 407 -17.06 -32.23 -11.63
CA ARG A 407 -17.38 -32.32 -10.21
C ARG A 407 -16.09 -32.33 -9.39
N GLN A 408 -16.00 -31.47 -8.39
CA GLN A 408 -14.98 -31.58 -7.35
C GLN A 408 -15.31 -32.76 -6.41
N SER A 409 -14.35 -33.65 -6.21
CA SER A 409 -14.42 -34.79 -5.29
C SER A 409 -13.76 -34.50 -3.94
N ALA A 410 -12.77 -33.60 -3.89
CA ALA A 410 -12.10 -33.18 -2.67
C ALA A 410 -11.52 -31.75 -2.78
N GLY A 411 -11.40 -31.05 -1.65
CA GLY A 411 -10.81 -29.71 -1.56
C GLY A 411 -11.76 -28.68 -0.93
N PRO A 412 -11.30 -27.43 -0.76
CA PRO A 412 -12.12 -26.33 -0.25
C PRO A 412 -13.27 -25.96 -1.17
N MET A 413 -14.30 -25.34 -0.59
CA MET A 413 -15.43 -24.74 -1.29
C MET A 413 -15.58 -23.30 -0.80
N ILE A 414 -15.97 -22.40 -1.69
CA ILE A 414 -16.19 -20.99 -1.36
C ILE A 414 -17.30 -20.88 -0.31
N ASP A 415 -17.03 -20.12 0.75
CA ASP A 415 -17.96 -19.86 1.85
C ASP A 415 -19.27 -19.19 1.37
N GLU A 416 -20.34 -19.28 2.17
CA GLU A 416 -21.63 -18.64 1.87
C GLU A 416 -21.52 -17.12 1.64
N LEU A 417 -20.54 -16.47 2.29
CA LEU A 417 -20.22 -15.05 2.09
C LEU A 417 -19.66 -14.71 0.71
N GLY A 418 -19.23 -15.72 -0.08
CA GLY A 418 -18.94 -15.58 -1.51
C GLY A 418 -20.19 -15.28 -2.37
N GLY A 419 -21.38 -15.34 -1.77
CA GLY A 419 -22.67 -15.00 -2.35
C GLY A 419 -23.45 -16.26 -2.76
N VAL A 420 -24.62 -16.47 -2.15
CA VAL A 420 -25.55 -17.57 -2.47
C VAL A 420 -26.50 -17.16 -3.58
N GLY A 421 -26.53 -17.89 -4.70
CA GLY A 421 -27.35 -17.52 -5.86
C GLY A 421 -26.85 -18.11 -7.16
N ASP A 422 -27.10 -17.42 -8.28
CA ASP A 422 -26.65 -17.81 -9.62
C ASP A 422 -25.17 -17.43 -9.86
N PRO A 423 -24.25 -18.40 -10.09
CA PRO A 423 -22.86 -18.11 -10.42
C PRO A 423 -22.67 -17.21 -11.64
N ALA A 424 -23.59 -17.23 -12.61
CA ALA A 424 -23.54 -16.36 -13.78
C ALA A 424 -23.73 -14.87 -13.43
N GLN A 425 -24.19 -14.58 -12.21
CA GLN A 425 -24.39 -13.22 -11.67
C GLN A 425 -23.39 -12.87 -10.55
N GLY A 426 -22.36 -13.71 -10.35
CA GLY A 426 -21.33 -13.48 -9.34
C GLY A 426 -21.59 -14.14 -7.98
N TYR A 427 -22.60 -14.97 -7.83
CA TYR A 427 -22.86 -15.68 -6.58
C TYR A 427 -22.05 -16.98 -6.54
N TYR A 428 -20.88 -16.96 -5.91
CA TYR A 428 -19.89 -18.05 -6.00
C TYR A 428 -19.88 -19.03 -4.82
N ALA A 429 -20.75 -18.85 -3.83
CA ALA A 429 -20.84 -19.74 -2.68
C ALA A 429 -21.06 -21.20 -3.11
N GLY A 430 -20.35 -22.12 -2.44
CA GLY A 430 -20.45 -23.55 -2.70
C GLY A 430 -19.87 -23.99 -4.04
N LEU A 431 -19.09 -23.15 -4.73
CA LEU A 431 -18.25 -23.57 -5.85
C LEU A 431 -16.83 -23.92 -5.36
N PRO A 432 -16.08 -24.72 -6.13
CA PRO A 432 -14.66 -24.96 -5.92
C PRO A 432 -13.84 -23.67 -5.77
N GLY A 433 -13.19 -23.50 -4.62
CA GLY A 433 -12.43 -22.29 -4.33
C GLY A 433 -12.34 -21.96 -2.85
N THR A 434 -11.87 -20.74 -2.56
CA THR A 434 -11.67 -20.23 -1.19
C THR A 434 -12.08 -18.76 -1.13
N LEU A 435 -12.77 -18.36 -0.06
CA LEU A 435 -12.99 -16.96 0.29
C LEU A 435 -11.91 -16.52 1.29
N PHE A 436 -11.22 -15.41 1.02
CA PHE A 436 -10.26 -14.79 1.93
C PHE A 436 -10.87 -13.50 2.50
N ALA A 437 -11.06 -13.45 3.81
CA ALA A 437 -11.62 -12.30 4.50
C ALA A 437 -11.28 -12.34 6.01
N LYS A 438 -11.58 -11.22 6.68
CA LYS A 438 -11.71 -11.16 8.15
C LYS A 438 -13.17 -10.96 8.47
N VAL A 439 -13.73 -11.87 9.25
CA VAL A 439 -15.16 -11.88 9.60
C VAL A 439 -15.31 -11.79 11.11
N ASN A 440 -16.02 -10.76 11.55
CA ASN A 440 -16.32 -10.52 12.95
C ASN A 440 -17.65 -11.18 13.36
N HIS A 441 -17.84 -11.38 14.66
CA HIS A 441 -19.11 -11.83 15.24
C HIS A 441 -19.64 -10.88 16.32
N ASP A 442 -20.96 -10.87 16.48
CA ASP A 442 -21.68 -10.15 17.53
C ASP A 442 -21.56 -10.86 18.91
N ALA A 443 -22.18 -10.29 19.94
CA ALA A 443 -22.20 -10.86 21.30
C ALA A 443 -22.90 -12.21 21.42
N ALA A 444 -23.75 -12.57 20.45
CA ALA A 444 -24.38 -13.88 20.37
C ALA A 444 -23.53 -14.90 19.56
N GLY A 445 -22.38 -14.47 19.04
CA GLY A 445 -21.49 -15.28 18.21
C GLY A 445 -21.96 -15.42 16.76
N ASN A 446 -22.90 -14.60 16.30
CA ASN A 446 -23.35 -14.59 14.91
C ASN A 446 -22.48 -13.63 14.10
N GLY A 447 -22.07 -14.07 12.92
CA GLY A 447 -21.42 -13.23 11.92
C GLY A 447 -22.05 -13.43 10.52
N PRO A 448 -21.65 -12.62 9.54
CA PRO A 448 -20.72 -11.50 9.69
C PRO A 448 -21.41 -10.33 10.42
N THR A 449 -20.69 -9.71 11.35
CA THR A 449 -21.09 -8.41 11.92
C THR A 449 -20.08 -7.33 11.53
N PHE A 450 -20.53 -6.09 11.51
CA PHE A 450 -19.67 -4.96 11.25
C PHE A 450 -18.87 -4.57 12.50
N PHE A 451 -17.72 -3.91 12.33
CA PHE A 451 -16.75 -3.75 13.42
C PHE A 451 -17.26 -3.01 14.64
N THR A 452 -18.16 -2.03 14.50
CA THR A 452 -18.75 -1.31 15.63
C THR A 452 -19.55 -2.22 16.54
N ASP A 453 -20.26 -3.20 15.98
CA ASP A 453 -21.08 -4.14 16.75
C ASP A 453 -20.32 -5.46 17.06
N ALA A 454 -19.03 -5.51 16.71
CA ALA A 454 -18.20 -6.70 16.89
C ALA A 454 -17.70 -6.81 18.34
N VAL A 455 -17.71 -8.03 18.86
CA VAL A 455 -17.06 -8.38 20.14
C VAL A 455 -16.03 -9.49 19.99
N GLY A 456 -15.80 -9.95 18.76
CA GLY A 456 -14.73 -10.89 18.44
C GLY A 456 -14.63 -11.19 16.94
N ILE A 457 -13.60 -11.95 16.60
CA ILE A 457 -13.31 -12.40 15.24
C ILE A 457 -13.80 -13.85 15.11
N GLN A 458 -14.70 -14.09 14.16
CA GLN A 458 -15.19 -15.43 13.83
C GLN A 458 -14.11 -16.25 13.12
N TRP A 459 -13.44 -15.62 12.16
CA TRP A 459 -12.24 -16.12 11.49
C TRP A 459 -11.54 -15.01 10.70
N ASP A 460 -10.24 -15.16 10.51
CA ASP A 460 -9.43 -14.35 9.61
C ASP A 460 -8.51 -15.31 8.85
N ASN A 461 -8.70 -15.38 7.53
CA ASN A 461 -7.85 -16.17 6.65
C ASN A 461 -7.29 -15.31 5.52
N ARG A 462 -7.27 -13.97 5.67
CA ARG A 462 -6.56 -13.08 4.75
C ARG A 462 -5.10 -13.52 4.64
N ILE A 463 -4.48 -13.28 3.50
CA ILE A 463 -3.09 -13.69 3.27
C ILE A 463 -2.19 -12.68 3.98
N PRO A 464 -1.37 -13.10 4.97
CA PRO A 464 -0.53 -12.17 5.72
C PRO A 464 0.46 -11.42 4.84
N ALA A 465 1.05 -10.33 5.37
CA ALA A 465 2.14 -9.62 4.70
C ALA A 465 3.26 -10.60 4.34
N LEU A 466 3.68 -10.66 3.08
CA LEU A 466 4.69 -11.62 2.60
C LEU A 466 4.30 -13.11 2.80
N GLY A 467 3.02 -13.38 3.05
CA GLY A 467 2.45 -14.69 3.32
C GLY A 467 2.06 -15.46 2.04
N VAL A 468 1.76 -16.74 2.23
CA VAL A 468 1.37 -17.66 1.15
C VAL A 468 0.14 -18.46 1.57
N ASP A 469 -0.84 -18.57 0.68
CA ASP A 469 -1.89 -19.60 0.72
C ASP A 469 -1.51 -20.74 -0.24
N GLU A 470 -1.66 -21.98 0.21
CA GLU A 470 -1.55 -23.18 -0.61
C GLU A 470 -2.82 -24.02 -0.47
N SER A 471 -3.58 -24.13 -1.56
CA SER A 471 -4.86 -24.85 -1.60
C SER A 471 -4.90 -25.87 -2.73
N SER A 472 -5.59 -26.99 -2.49
CA SER A 472 -5.67 -28.12 -3.45
C SER A 472 -7.11 -28.55 -3.71
N TYR A 473 -7.43 -28.76 -4.98
CA TYR A 473 -8.75 -29.14 -5.48
C TYR A 473 -8.62 -30.39 -6.33
N THR A 474 -9.46 -31.39 -6.11
CA THR A 474 -9.48 -32.63 -6.89
C THR A 474 -10.79 -32.76 -7.64
N PHE A 475 -10.72 -32.95 -8.95
CA PHE A 475 -11.88 -33.09 -9.83
C PHE A 475 -11.99 -34.51 -10.39
N GLU A 476 -13.21 -35.00 -10.52
CA GLU A 476 -13.51 -36.26 -11.22
C GLU A 476 -13.21 -36.09 -12.72
N LEU A 477 -12.38 -36.97 -13.28
CA LEU A 477 -12.07 -36.96 -14.71
C LEU A 477 -13.24 -37.53 -15.54
N PRO A 478 -13.45 -37.07 -16.79
CA PRO A 478 -14.44 -37.67 -17.67
C PRO A 478 -14.15 -39.14 -18.01
N ASP A 479 -15.14 -40.02 -17.83
CA ASP A 479 -15.05 -41.46 -18.16
C ASP A 479 -14.72 -41.73 -19.63
N ASP A 480 -15.08 -40.81 -20.53
CA ASP A 480 -14.87 -40.91 -21.97
C ASP A 480 -13.51 -40.35 -22.42
N GLY A 481 -12.67 -39.90 -21.49
CA GLY A 481 -11.33 -39.38 -21.77
C GLY A 481 -11.35 -38.02 -22.46
N ALA A 482 -12.46 -37.27 -22.39
CA ALA A 482 -12.52 -35.92 -22.91
C ALA A 482 -11.44 -35.02 -22.28
N GLY A 483 -10.84 -34.16 -23.09
CA GLY A 483 -9.86 -33.19 -22.60
C GLY A 483 -10.48 -32.25 -21.56
N VAL A 484 -9.69 -31.86 -20.57
CA VAL A 484 -10.04 -30.94 -19.50
C VAL A 484 -9.29 -29.62 -19.64
N ASP A 485 -9.98 -28.52 -19.39
CA ASP A 485 -9.44 -27.17 -19.19
C ASP A 485 -9.72 -26.73 -17.75
N VAL A 486 -8.70 -26.20 -17.08
CA VAL A 486 -8.77 -25.68 -15.71
C VAL A 486 -8.47 -24.18 -15.75
N ARG A 487 -9.23 -23.42 -14.97
CA ARG A 487 -9.06 -21.97 -14.78
C ARG A 487 -9.16 -21.63 -13.30
N ALA A 488 -8.11 -21.05 -12.74
CA ALA A 488 -8.12 -20.45 -11.41
C ALA A 488 -8.15 -18.92 -11.56
N ARG A 489 -9.07 -18.25 -10.86
CA ARG A 489 -9.20 -16.79 -10.84
C ARG A 489 -9.18 -16.30 -9.41
N LEU A 490 -8.38 -15.28 -9.12
CA LEU A 490 -8.44 -14.54 -7.86
C LEU A 490 -9.15 -13.21 -8.08
N ILE A 491 -10.24 -13.00 -7.36
CA ILE A 491 -11.17 -11.89 -7.58
C ILE A 491 -11.29 -11.09 -6.29
N TYR A 492 -10.96 -9.79 -6.31
CA TYR A 492 -11.18 -8.88 -5.20
C TYR A 492 -12.59 -8.28 -5.25
N ARG A 493 -13.21 -8.13 -4.09
CA ARG A 493 -14.47 -7.41 -3.90
C ARG A 493 -14.34 -6.34 -2.83
N ARG A 494 -14.95 -5.19 -3.11
CA ARG A 494 -15.03 -4.08 -2.15
C ARG A 494 -15.98 -4.42 -1.00
N ALA A 495 -17.00 -5.23 -1.21
CA ALA A 495 -17.90 -5.67 -0.15
C ALA A 495 -18.39 -7.12 -0.36
N PHE A 496 -18.88 -7.75 0.70
CA PHE A 496 -19.57 -9.03 0.58
C PHE A 496 -20.83 -8.90 -0.27
N ARG A 497 -21.16 -9.96 -1.03
CA ARG A 497 -22.27 -9.86 -2.00
C ARG A 497 -23.63 -9.62 -1.35
N PHE A 498 -23.89 -10.23 -0.19
CA PHE A 498 -25.14 -9.99 0.54
C PHE A 498 -25.31 -8.52 0.94
N LEU A 499 -24.22 -7.83 1.27
CA LEU A 499 -24.25 -6.42 1.67
C LEU A 499 -24.54 -5.53 0.45
N VAL A 500 -23.82 -5.77 -0.65
CA VAL A 500 -24.05 -5.05 -1.93
C VAL A 500 -25.51 -5.19 -2.37
N ASP A 501 -26.08 -6.40 -2.29
CA ASP A 501 -27.47 -6.65 -2.66
C ASP A 501 -28.46 -5.99 -1.70
N ALA A 502 -28.21 -6.05 -0.39
CA ALA A 502 -29.08 -5.46 0.62
C ALA A 502 -29.11 -3.93 0.55
N LYS A 503 -27.96 -3.32 0.21
CA LYS A 503 -27.82 -1.88 0.00
C LYS A 503 -28.26 -1.43 -1.40
N GLY A 504 -28.28 -2.36 -2.36
CA GLY A 504 -28.59 -2.05 -3.75
C GLY A 504 -27.50 -1.24 -4.46
N TRP A 505 -26.25 -1.37 -4.02
CA TRP A 505 -25.14 -0.59 -4.59
C TRP A 505 -24.83 -1.01 -6.03
N THR A 506 -24.84 -0.03 -6.93
CA THR A 506 -24.39 -0.19 -8.32
C THR A 506 -23.17 0.67 -8.66
N GLU A 507 -22.85 1.61 -7.79
CA GLU A 507 -21.70 2.50 -7.85
C GLU A 507 -20.89 2.34 -6.56
N ASP A 508 -19.58 2.60 -6.62
CA ASP A 508 -18.75 2.72 -5.45
C ASP A 508 -19.08 3.99 -4.64
N GLY A 509 -18.44 4.13 -3.49
CA GLY A 509 -18.63 5.29 -2.60
C GLY A 509 -18.30 6.65 -3.22
N HIS A 510 -17.71 6.68 -4.42
CA HIS A 510 -17.31 7.90 -5.12
C HIS A 510 -18.01 8.07 -6.48
N GLY A 511 -19.09 7.32 -6.72
CA GLY A 511 -19.94 7.43 -7.92
C GLY A 511 -19.35 6.81 -9.18
N GLN A 512 -18.37 5.90 -9.06
CA GLN A 512 -17.90 5.10 -10.20
C GLN A 512 -18.67 3.78 -10.28
N PRO A 513 -18.85 3.17 -11.47
CA PRO A 513 -19.50 1.86 -11.59
C PRO A 513 -18.82 0.80 -10.71
N LEU A 514 -19.61 0.06 -9.93
CA LEU A 514 -19.10 -0.93 -8.99
C LEU A 514 -18.76 -2.25 -9.69
N GLU A 515 -17.48 -2.61 -9.78
CA GLU A 515 -17.03 -3.87 -10.38
C GLU A 515 -17.67 -5.13 -9.76
N ASP A 516 -17.99 -5.10 -8.46
CA ASP A 516 -18.61 -6.20 -7.70
C ASP A 516 -19.96 -6.69 -8.29
N VAL A 517 -20.63 -5.86 -9.11
CA VAL A 517 -21.89 -6.19 -9.79
C VAL A 517 -21.77 -6.21 -11.32
N GLN A 518 -20.57 -6.03 -11.87
CA GLN A 518 -20.33 -6.01 -13.31
C GLN A 518 -19.74 -7.32 -13.81
N PRO A 519 -20.21 -7.85 -14.96
CA PRO A 519 -19.59 -8.99 -15.59
C PRO A 519 -18.20 -8.61 -16.15
N PRO A 520 -17.31 -9.60 -16.39
CA PRO A 520 -17.57 -11.04 -16.26
C PRO A 520 -17.16 -11.63 -14.90
N HIS A 521 -16.55 -10.84 -14.02
CA HIS A 521 -15.95 -11.33 -12.77
C HIS A 521 -16.76 -10.99 -11.51
N PHE A 522 -17.62 -9.96 -11.55
CA PHE A 522 -18.37 -9.49 -10.38
C PHE A 522 -17.44 -9.21 -9.19
N GLY A 523 -16.45 -8.37 -9.48
CA GLY A 523 -15.27 -8.06 -8.69
C GLY A 523 -14.08 -7.79 -9.61
N HIS A 524 -13.01 -7.26 -9.05
CA HIS A 524 -11.78 -6.99 -9.78
C HIS A 524 -10.97 -8.28 -9.95
N LEU A 525 -10.62 -8.67 -11.18
CA LEU A 525 -9.76 -9.83 -11.43
C LEU A 525 -8.31 -9.44 -11.12
N MET A 526 -7.76 -9.96 -10.03
CA MET A 526 -6.37 -9.68 -9.63
C MET A 526 -5.39 -10.57 -10.41
N GLU A 527 -5.66 -11.87 -10.45
CA GLU A 527 -4.76 -12.86 -11.02
C GLU A 527 -5.53 -14.03 -11.65
N GLU A 528 -4.92 -14.66 -12.66
CA GLU A 528 -5.49 -15.80 -13.36
C GLU A 528 -4.43 -16.79 -13.84
N ALA A 529 -4.72 -18.08 -13.63
CA ALA A 529 -3.98 -19.17 -14.25
C ALA A 529 -4.90 -20.11 -15.01
N THR A 530 -4.42 -20.61 -16.14
CA THR A 530 -5.14 -21.59 -16.97
C THR A 530 -4.24 -22.78 -17.28
N TRP A 531 -4.86 -23.96 -17.38
CA TRP A 531 -4.18 -25.19 -17.77
C TRP A 531 -5.11 -26.03 -18.64
N SER A 532 -4.52 -26.72 -19.62
CA SER A 532 -5.25 -27.53 -20.58
C SER A 532 -4.56 -28.88 -20.72
N SER A 533 -5.29 -29.97 -20.51
CA SER A 533 -4.78 -31.32 -20.74
C SER A 533 -4.47 -31.57 -22.22
N SER A 534 -3.53 -32.47 -22.50
CA SER A 534 -3.32 -33.02 -23.84
C SER A 534 -4.37 -34.10 -24.12
N LEU A 535 -4.96 -34.17 -25.31
CA LEU A 535 -5.95 -35.21 -25.66
C LEU A 535 -5.36 -36.61 -25.44
N VAL A 536 -5.95 -37.41 -24.55
CA VAL A 536 -5.53 -38.78 -24.29
C VAL A 536 -6.15 -39.70 -25.35
N THR A 537 -5.44 -39.97 -26.44
CA THR A 537 -5.76 -41.10 -27.31
C THR A 537 -5.06 -42.36 -26.80
N ALA A 538 -5.85 -43.29 -26.24
CA ALA A 538 -5.62 -44.71 -25.95
C ALA A 538 -4.19 -45.19 -25.55
N VAL A 539 -4.10 -45.81 -24.38
CA VAL A 539 -2.94 -46.46 -23.77
C VAL A 539 -2.35 -47.55 -24.67
N THR A 540 -1.07 -47.45 -24.99
CA THR A 540 -0.17 -48.60 -25.14
C THR A 540 0.87 -48.52 -24.04
N ASP A 541 0.97 -49.58 -23.22
CA ASP A 541 2.05 -49.80 -22.27
C ASP A 541 3.40 -49.58 -22.96
N GLU A 542 4.04 -48.43 -22.71
CA GLU A 542 5.49 -48.28 -22.60
C GLU A 542 5.81 -47.08 -21.70
N ALA A 543 6.79 -47.30 -20.83
CA ALA A 543 7.46 -46.39 -19.88
C ALA A 543 7.07 -44.90 -19.95
N SER A 544 6.64 -44.38 -18.79
CA SER A 544 6.50 -42.96 -18.50
C SER A 544 7.66 -42.13 -19.08
N THR A 545 7.36 -41.29 -20.06
CA THR A 545 8.22 -40.18 -20.50
C THR A 545 7.68 -38.84 -19.98
N PRO A 546 8.54 -37.90 -19.55
CA PRO A 546 8.18 -36.79 -18.68
C PRO A 546 7.56 -35.59 -19.42
N GLY A 547 6.75 -34.83 -18.67
CA GLY A 547 6.67 -33.36 -18.62
C GLY A 547 6.57 -32.57 -19.93
N GLY A 548 5.54 -31.73 -20.06
CA GLY A 548 5.42 -30.79 -21.18
C GLY A 548 6.59 -29.80 -21.27
N PHE A 549 6.64 -29.01 -22.35
CA PHE A 549 7.55 -27.87 -22.42
C PHE A 549 7.02 -26.75 -21.51
N SER A 550 7.80 -26.32 -20.52
CA SER A 550 7.40 -25.21 -19.63
C SER A 550 8.60 -24.45 -19.07
N LEU A 551 8.45 -23.13 -18.91
CA LEU A 551 9.35 -22.27 -18.15
C LEU A 551 8.64 -21.76 -16.90
N GLY A 552 9.05 -22.26 -15.74
CA GLY A 552 8.55 -21.83 -14.44
C GLY A 552 9.02 -20.43 -14.09
N GLN A 553 8.26 -19.75 -13.22
CA GLN A 553 8.68 -18.48 -12.67
C GLN A 553 9.95 -18.67 -11.82
N ASN A 554 10.87 -17.71 -11.85
CA ASN A 554 12.06 -17.75 -11.02
C ASN A 554 11.63 -17.54 -9.56
N TYR A 555 12.20 -18.30 -8.62
CA TYR A 555 11.87 -18.17 -7.20
C TYR A 555 13.14 -18.05 -6.34
N PRO A 556 13.24 -17.04 -5.46
CA PRO A 556 12.27 -15.96 -5.26
C PRO A 556 12.15 -15.01 -6.47
N ASN A 557 11.07 -14.23 -6.54
CA ASN A 557 10.87 -13.10 -7.46
C ASN A 557 9.91 -12.07 -6.84
N PRO A 558 10.36 -10.88 -6.41
CA PRO A 558 11.69 -10.33 -6.64
C PRO A 558 12.80 -11.12 -5.93
N PHE A 559 14.04 -11.04 -6.41
CA PHE A 559 15.17 -11.80 -5.84
C PHE A 559 16.35 -10.91 -5.49
N ASN A 560 17.10 -11.28 -4.43
CA ASN A 560 18.34 -10.61 -4.01
C ASN A 560 19.43 -11.61 -3.57
N PRO A 561 20.59 -11.65 -4.25
CA PRO A 561 20.72 -11.63 -5.70
C PRO A 561 20.53 -13.05 -6.28
N GLN A 562 20.11 -14.03 -5.48
CA GLN A 562 19.96 -15.42 -5.90
C GLN A 562 18.51 -15.79 -6.17
N THR A 563 18.28 -16.43 -7.31
CA THR A 563 16.98 -17.01 -7.70
C THR A 563 17.17 -18.37 -8.34
N ARG A 564 16.16 -19.22 -8.25
CA ARG A 564 16.14 -20.53 -8.88
C ARG A 564 15.14 -20.53 -10.03
N ILE A 565 15.60 -20.93 -11.20
CA ILE A 565 14.76 -21.06 -12.41
C ILE A 565 14.54 -22.54 -12.65
N ARG A 566 13.27 -22.96 -12.74
CA ARG A 566 12.86 -24.34 -13.07
C ARG A 566 12.24 -24.36 -14.46
N TYR A 567 12.53 -25.41 -15.23
CA TYR A 567 11.93 -25.61 -16.55
C TYR A 567 11.87 -27.09 -16.92
N GLU A 568 10.98 -27.42 -17.84
CA GLU A 568 10.79 -28.80 -18.33
C GLU A 568 11.01 -28.86 -19.85
N VAL A 569 11.68 -29.93 -20.30
CA VAL A 569 11.87 -30.23 -21.71
C VAL A 569 11.37 -31.63 -22.04
N PRO A 570 10.43 -31.78 -23.00
CA PRO A 570 9.78 -33.07 -23.28
C PRO A 570 10.66 -34.03 -24.09
N GLU A 571 11.67 -33.52 -24.79
CA GLU A 571 12.58 -34.29 -25.63
C GLU A 571 14.04 -33.87 -25.38
N SER A 572 14.95 -34.85 -25.38
CA SER A 572 16.39 -34.61 -25.27
C SER A 572 16.88 -33.78 -26.45
N GLY A 573 17.52 -32.65 -26.20
CA GLY A 573 17.81 -31.67 -27.24
C GLY A 573 18.70 -30.54 -26.78
N ARG A 574 19.06 -29.65 -27.71
CA ARG A 574 19.75 -28.40 -27.34
C ARG A 574 18.76 -27.47 -26.63
N VAL A 575 19.11 -27.04 -25.43
CA VAL A 575 18.35 -26.11 -24.59
C VAL A 575 19.16 -24.84 -24.42
N VAL A 576 18.51 -23.70 -24.61
CA VAL A 576 19.12 -22.37 -24.48
C VAL A 576 18.26 -21.52 -23.53
N LEU A 577 18.82 -21.14 -22.38
CA LEU A 577 18.19 -20.24 -21.41
C LEU A 577 19.02 -18.95 -21.30
N VAL A 578 18.41 -17.82 -21.62
CA VAL A 578 19.10 -16.51 -21.71
C VAL A 578 18.31 -15.45 -20.96
N VAL A 579 19.02 -14.59 -20.25
CA VAL A 579 18.48 -13.39 -19.58
C VAL A 579 18.77 -12.15 -20.43
N PHE A 580 17.79 -11.25 -20.49
CA PHE A 580 17.80 -10.00 -21.24
C PHE A 580 17.45 -8.83 -20.31
N ASN A 581 18.01 -7.65 -20.60
CA ASN A 581 17.50 -6.40 -20.03
C ASN A 581 16.25 -5.90 -20.79
N MET A 582 15.64 -4.82 -20.33
CA MET A 582 14.45 -4.22 -20.97
C MET A 582 14.71 -3.63 -22.37
N LEU A 583 15.97 -3.42 -22.76
CA LEU A 583 16.35 -3.03 -24.13
C LEU A 583 16.45 -4.23 -25.08
N GLY A 584 16.23 -5.46 -24.57
CA GLY A 584 16.36 -6.71 -25.32
C GLY A 584 17.80 -7.18 -25.51
N GLU A 585 18.76 -6.55 -24.83
CA GLU A 585 20.17 -6.95 -24.87
C GLU A 585 20.38 -8.19 -23.99
N THR A 586 21.13 -9.17 -24.48
CA THR A 586 21.51 -10.35 -23.68
C THR A 586 22.48 -9.92 -22.57
N VAL A 587 22.10 -10.18 -21.32
CA VAL A 587 22.94 -9.90 -20.14
C VAL A 587 23.65 -11.14 -19.61
N ARG A 588 23.01 -12.31 -19.71
CA ARG A 588 23.56 -13.58 -19.22
C ARG A 588 23.02 -14.75 -20.02
N ARG A 589 23.88 -15.70 -20.38
CA ARG A 589 23.46 -17.03 -20.86
C ARG A 589 23.59 -18.05 -19.72
N LEU A 590 22.46 -18.58 -19.28
CA LEU A 590 22.40 -19.52 -18.15
C LEU A 590 22.57 -20.97 -18.61
N VAL A 591 22.03 -21.32 -19.78
CA VAL A 591 22.13 -22.66 -20.40
C VAL A 591 22.32 -22.50 -21.90
N ASP A 592 23.21 -23.30 -22.48
CA ASP A 592 23.33 -23.50 -23.94
C ASP A 592 24.06 -24.82 -24.20
N GLU A 593 23.35 -25.92 -23.95
CA GLU A 593 23.90 -27.27 -24.03
C GLU A 593 22.83 -28.29 -24.42
N HIS A 594 23.23 -29.54 -24.62
CA HIS A 594 22.30 -30.64 -24.84
C HIS A 594 21.84 -31.20 -23.50
N GLN A 595 20.54 -31.17 -23.22
CA GLN A 595 19.95 -31.71 -21.98
C GLN A 595 19.02 -32.88 -22.30
N ALA A 596 18.94 -33.83 -21.37
CA ALA A 596 18.00 -34.95 -21.46
C ALA A 596 16.55 -34.48 -21.22
N ALA A 597 15.58 -35.20 -21.77
CA ALA A 597 14.16 -34.99 -21.46
C ALA A 597 13.91 -35.07 -19.94
N GLY A 598 13.11 -34.14 -19.39
CA GLY A 598 12.79 -34.07 -17.97
C GLY A 598 12.79 -32.64 -17.39
N THR A 599 12.60 -32.57 -16.09
CA THR A 599 12.61 -31.33 -15.30
C THR A 599 14.04 -30.94 -14.93
N HIS A 600 14.38 -29.67 -15.14
CA HIS A 600 15.68 -29.08 -14.84
C HIS A 600 15.51 -27.88 -13.92
N ALA A 601 16.54 -27.56 -13.16
CA ALA A 601 16.59 -26.35 -12.35
C ALA A 601 18.01 -25.84 -12.23
N LEU A 602 18.18 -24.52 -12.20
CA LEU A 602 19.46 -23.87 -11.95
C LEU A 602 19.29 -22.62 -11.10
N GLU A 603 20.37 -22.22 -10.45
CA GLU A 603 20.45 -20.98 -9.69
C GLU A 603 21.11 -19.90 -10.55
N TRP A 604 20.58 -18.69 -10.47
CA TRP A 604 21.19 -17.49 -11.02
C TRP A 604 21.42 -16.46 -9.91
N ASP A 605 22.57 -15.81 -9.94
CA ASP A 605 23.08 -14.89 -8.90
C ASP A 605 22.99 -13.41 -9.31
N GLY A 606 22.17 -13.08 -10.31
CA GLY A 606 21.96 -11.70 -10.74
C GLY A 606 23.20 -11.04 -11.37
N ARG A 607 24.16 -11.84 -11.87
CA ARG A 607 25.36 -11.34 -12.56
C ARG A 607 25.30 -11.53 -14.07
N ASP A 608 26.02 -10.68 -14.79
CA ASP A 608 26.21 -10.77 -16.24
C ASP A 608 27.26 -11.83 -16.64
N ASP A 609 27.47 -12.06 -17.95
CA ASP A 609 28.49 -13.00 -18.46
C ASP A 609 29.94 -12.65 -18.03
N ALA A 610 30.21 -11.39 -17.65
CA ALA A 610 31.51 -10.93 -17.14
C ALA A 610 31.66 -11.08 -15.61
N GLY A 611 30.65 -11.62 -14.93
CA GLY A 611 30.61 -11.79 -13.47
C GLY A 611 30.31 -10.49 -12.72
N ARG A 612 29.88 -9.43 -13.41
CA ARG A 612 29.53 -8.15 -12.80
C ARG A 612 28.09 -8.20 -12.28
N PRO A 613 27.82 -7.65 -11.08
CA PRO A 613 26.47 -7.53 -10.57
C PRO A 613 25.60 -6.65 -11.48
N LEU A 614 24.38 -7.08 -11.83
CA LEU A 614 23.42 -6.30 -12.63
C LEU A 614 22.70 -5.23 -11.80
N ALA A 615 22.17 -4.16 -12.39
CA ALA A 615 21.40 -3.16 -11.64
C ALA A 615 20.06 -3.72 -11.13
N ALA A 616 19.50 -3.16 -10.06
CA ALA A 616 18.11 -3.45 -9.69
C ALA A 616 17.17 -3.06 -10.83
N GLY A 617 16.08 -3.82 -11.01
CA GLY A 617 15.10 -3.60 -12.05
C GLY A 617 14.65 -4.88 -12.73
N THR A 618 13.77 -4.70 -13.72
CA THR A 618 13.13 -5.81 -14.44
C THR A 618 14.05 -6.40 -15.51
N TYR A 619 14.10 -7.72 -15.55
CA TYR A 619 14.77 -8.52 -16.57
C TYR A 619 13.78 -9.50 -17.19
N LEU A 620 14.07 -9.94 -18.40
CA LEU A 620 13.33 -11.01 -19.07
C LEU A 620 14.24 -12.22 -19.20
N TYR A 621 13.69 -13.43 -19.12
CA TYR A 621 14.44 -14.64 -19.44
C TYR A 621 13.64 -15.52 -20.38
N ARG A 622 14.37 -16.16 -21.30
CA ARG A 622 13.81 -16.93 -22.40
C ARG A 622 14.41 -18.31 -22.44
N LEU A 623 13.56 -19.32 -22.39
CA LEU A 623 13.90 -20.71 -22.64
C LEU A 623 13.60 -21.03 -24.10
N GLN A 624 14.54 -21.66 -24.79
CA GLN A 624 14.40 -22.14 -26.16
C GLN A 624 14.88 -23.59 -26.26
N ALA A 625 14.00 -24.45 -26.77
CA ALA A 625 14.30 -25.85 -27.07
C ALA A 625 13.62 -26.27 -28.39
N ALA A 626 13.80 -27.52 -28.82
CA ALA A 626 13.12 -28.04 -30.02
C ALA A 626 11.58 -27.94 -29.92
N ALA A 627 11.04 -28.08 -28.71
CA ALA A 627 9.61 -28.06 -28.43
C ALA A 627 8.98 -26.65 -28.46
N GLY A 628 9.76 -25.58 -28.30
CA GLY A 628 9.20 -24.23 -28.25
C GLY A 628 10.11 -23.15 -27.70
N THR A 629 9.52 -21.98 -27.48
CA THR A 629 10.18 -20.84 -26.83
C THR A 629 9.20 -20.19 -25.86
N GLU A 630 9.61 -20.02 -24.60
CA GLU A 630 8.83 -19.35 -23.56
C GLU A 630 9.64 -18.22 -22.93
N MET A 631 8.95 -17.17 -22.49
CA MET A 631 9.55 -16.02 -21.82
C MET A 631 8.82 -15.70 -20.52
N ARG A 632 9.58 -15.25 -19.53
CA ARG A 632 9.07 -14.81 -18.24
C ARG A 632 9.81 -13.54 -17.81
N LYS A 633 9.17 -12.74 -16.95
CA LYS A 633 9.75 -11.54 -16.34
C LYS A 633 10.32 -11.89 -14.98
N MET A 634 11.37 -11.19 -14.56
CA MET A 634 11.89 -11.27 -13.19
C MET A 634 12.32 -9.89 -12.70
N LEU A 635 12.23 -9.65 -11.40
CA LEU A 635 12.63 -8.42 -10.74
C LEU A 635 13.83 -8.68 -9.85
N LEU A 636 14.98 -8.09 -10.21
CA LEU A 636 16.17 -8.09 -9.35
C LEU A 636 16.08 -6.88 -8.42
N ILE A 637 16.15 -7.14 -7.12
CA ILE A 637 16.28 -6.12 -6.08
C ILE A 637 17.69 -6.23 -5.47
N ARG A 638 18.22 -5.12 -4.96
CA ARG A 638 19.61 -5.01 -4.48
C ARG A 638 19.64 -4.48 -3.07
#